data_AF-A0A378PPB6-F1
#
_entry.id   AF-A0A378PPB6-F1
#
_cell.length_a   1.000
_cell.length_b   1.000
_cell.length_c   1.000
_cell.angle_alpha   90.00
_cell.angle_beta   90.00
_cell.angle_gamma   90.00
#
_symmetry.space_group_name_H-M   'P 1'
#
loop_
_entity.id
_entity.type
_entity.pdbx_description
1 polymer ?
#
loop_
_entity_poly.entity_id
_entity_poly.type
_entity_poly.pdbx_seq_one_letter_code
_entity_poly.pdbx_strand_id
1 'polypeptide(L)'
;MNHHLHRVIFSKHLQRLVVVSEKTVSQGKSGSQGGSESNAGLGESQIISQNRVNAYYGKWATLCGAVFIGLGLANLSYANPNPPTTIIADPSAPKNLQPTILPTASGIVSVNIATPNDKGLSNNHYSQFDVGSTGAVLNNNRKAVNTQIAGYVQANPFMAKGEASTILNQINSNNPSHLGGFIEVAGKRADVIIANPNGLVINGTGFINAGNVHLVAANGKFDQGQITGYQVNTGNIEVNGKLNLQNTDYAALIAKTAQINDEIYAGSALDIVTGENTVALQDGKFNQLSAAHKNDGASSTNQTGIALDVAALGGMYAGKIRLIGTDKGFGVNNQGMIAATGSGVQAGTGTLTLDHQGNLVNTGIASAKDKVTINTQSHHVRNAGTLLGEQSDIAIDTDNDKLLANNLQFSTDGKIINQSQLTAGQDLTLSANHIDNTQTGTIKSGNHTQITSQTSINNQGLINGETTVIKANDTINNQSGGRIYGTHLAIQADTLNNTPAKAEQSDGKYTAPVIAARERLDIGVKTLNNNPNPDRAGKFNENFDNQALITSLGSLHIGGSLDDNHYATGKADAVINQGATIESGGEMQINTSVLKNENADFKSKVEQRGEPVAVTEYFVNNNTYVQKEGEVYIQEGGWDGNWLKTLVTPDGRFQNYSSYEYLKTDYITKTISSDPAMVRSGGALLFDFKQASNIDSVVISGDTARLNQDPTHAEYFGFTNHASSGEDYHTQADNKYFNYVTSDRRRRDNPTSKRPYTYKNLGSGLKSMLNPTIVNIMKHQLKCFEMVF
;
A
#
# COMPACT_ATOMS: atom_id res chain seq x y z
N MET A 1 6.00 -18.43 52.47
CA MET A 1 6.06 -16.98 52.23
C MET A 1 6.91 -16.78 50.98
N ASN A 2 6.35 -16.18 49.94
CA ASN A 2 7.05 -15.97 48.67
C ASN A 2 7.99 -14.76 48.80
N HIS A 3 9.25 -14.91 48.41
CA HIS A 3 10.37 -14.04 48.81
C HIS A 3 10.36 -12.63 48.17
N HIS A 4 9.35 -12.30 47.37
CA HIS A 4 9.33 -11.10 46.52
C HIS A 4 8.05 -10.24 46.54
N LEU A 5 7.11 -10.42 47.49
CA LEU A 5 5.97 -9.49 47.75
C LEU A 5 5.14 -9.03 46.51
N HIS A 6 4.89 -9.92 45.55
CA HIS A 6 4.07 -9.64 44.36
C HIS A 6 2.94 -10.67 44.18
N ARG A 7 1.81 -10.23 43.62
CA ARG A 7 0.64 -11.06 43.24
C ARG A 7 0.14 -10.70 41.85
N VAL A 8 -0.57 -11.61 41.18
CA VAL A 8 -1.13 -11.36 39.84
C VAL A 8 -2.61 -11.01 39.95
N ILE A 9 -3.05 -9.92 39.32
CA ILE A 9 -4.46 -9.51 39.24
C ILE A 9 -4.88 -9.24 37.78
N PHE A 10 -6.16 -9.43 37.45
CA PHE A 10 -6.70 -9.08 36.14
C PHE A 10 -7.04 -7.59 36.07
N SER A 11 -6.44 -6.84 35.14
CA SER A 11 -6.75 -5.43 34.91
C SER A 11 -7.84 -5.29 33.85
N LYS A 12 -9.01 -4.75 34.24
CA LYS A 12 -10.12 -4.48 33.30
C LYS A 12 -9.78 -3.42 32.25
N HIS A 13 -8.91 -2.46 32.57
CA HIS A 13 -8.49 -1.42 31.62
C HIS A 13 -7.51 -1.99 30.58
N LEU A 14 -6.70 -2.99 30.95
CA LEU A 14 -5.69 -3.58 30.07
C LEU A 14 -6.09 -4.96 29.51
N GLN A 15 -7.27 -5.49 29.89
CA GLN A 15 -7.80 -6.81 29.50
C GLN A 15 -6.80 -7.98 29.65
N ARG A 16 -5.91 -7.92 30.66
CA ARG A 16 -4.87 -8.94 30.89
C ARG A 16 -4.50 -9.08 32.37
N LEU A 17 -3.83 -10.18 32.70
CA LEU A 17 -3.21 -10.41 34.01
C LEU A 17 -1.94 -9.56 34.15
N VAL A 18 -1.79 -8.88 35.28
CA VAL A 18 -0.64 -8.02 35.60
C VAL A 18 -0.11 -8.32 37.00
N VAL A 19 1.22 -8.29 37.14
CA VAL A 19 1.91 -8.45 38.42
C VAL A 19 1.84 -7.14 39.19
N VAL A 20 1.35 -7.18 40.42
CA VAL A 20 1.20 -6.03 41.31
C VAL A 20 1.80 -6.32 42.67
N SER A 21 2.01 -5.27 43.48
CA SER A 21 2.43 -5.45 44.88
C SER A 21 1.35 -6.22 45.66
N GLU A 22 1.77 -7.02 46.64
CA GLU A 22 0.84 -7.73 47.54
C GLU A 22 -0.10 -6.77 48.32
N LYS A 23 0.25 -5.48 48.43
CA LYS A 23 -0.58 -4.44 49.07
C LYS A 23 -1.67 -3.84 48.17
N THR A 24 -1.69 -4.17 46.87
CA THR A 24 -2.66 -3.60 45.93
C THR A 24 -4.05 -4.18 46.16
N VAL A 25 -5.04 -3.36 46.56
CA VAL A 25 -6.40 -3.80 46.88
C VAL A 25 -7.21 -4.08 45.60
N SER A 26 -7.78 -5.28 45.47
CA SER A 26 -8.72 -5.60 44.40
C SER A 26 -10.10 -5.07 44.78
N GLN A 27 -10.80 -4.37 43.89
CA GLN A 27 -12.21 -4.03 44.12
C GLN A 27 -13.02 -5.31 44.34
N GLY A 28 -13.72 -5.39 45.48
CA GLY A 28 -14.68 -6.45 45.78
C GLY A 28 -14.19 -7.57 46.72
N LYS A 29 -13.51 -7.25 47.82
CA LYS A 29 -13.49 -8.09 49.04
C LYS A 29 -13.46 -7.21 50.29
N SER A 30 -14.59 -7.17 51.00
CA SER A 30 -14.70 -6.63 52.36
C SER A 30 -13.90 -7.54 53.32
N GLY A 31 -12.82 -7.01 53.88
CA GLY A 31 -12.10 -7.65 54.97
C GLY A 31 -12.77 -7.36 56.30
N SER A 32 -13.03 -8.41 57.09
CA SER A 32 -13.11 -8.31 58.55
C SER A 32 -12.23 -9.38 59.16
N GLN A 33 -11.20 -9.00 59.93
CA GLN A 33 -11.20 -9.13 61.39
C GLN A 33 -9.80 -8.89 61.99
N GLY A 34 -9.84 -8.32 63.20
CA GLY A 34 -8.74 -8.11 64.14
C GLY A 34 -8.63 -6.63 64.46
N GLY A 35 -8.99 -6.11 65.63
CA GLY A 35 -9.50 -6.65 66.88
C GLY A 35 -9.35 -5.51 67.91
N SER A 36 -10.37 -5.26 68.73
CA SER A 36 -10.28 -4.68 70.09
C SER A 36 -11.66 -4.15 70.52
N GLU A 37 -12.22 -4.85 71.51
CA GLU A 37 -12.98 -4.37 72.67
C GLU A 37 -13.92 -3.17 72.52
N SER A 38 -15.23 -3.40 72.72
CA SER A 38 -15.88 -3.12 74.00
C SER A 38 -17.38 -3.46 73.95
N ASN A 39 -17.81 -4.12 75.02
CA ASN A 39 -19.17 -4.60 75.27
C ASN A 39 -20.20 -3.46 75.39
N ALA A 40 -21.40 -3.68 74.88
CA ALA A 40 -22.61 -3.84 75.70
C ALA A 40 -23.85 -4.02 74.81
N GLY A 41 -24.38 -5.24 74.79
CA GLY A 41 -25.76 -5.50 74.39
C GLY A 41 -26.63 -5.69 75.64
N LEU A 42 -27.79 -5.05 75.63
CA LEU A 42 -29.04 -5.49 76.26
C LEU A 42 -29.99 -5.70 75.08
N GLY A 43 -30.75 -6.76 74.88
CA GLY A 43 -31.12 -7.92 75.66
C GLY A 43 -32.45 -8.41 75.05
N GLU A 44 -32.60 -9.74 74.92
CA GLU A 44 -33.86 -10.48 74.64
C GLU A 44 -34.52 -10.27 73.25
N SER A 45 -35.14 -11.25 72.57
CA SER A 45 -35.69 -12.55 72.95
C SER A 45 -35.87 -13.47 71.71
N GLN A 46 -35.58 -14.75 71.91
CA GLN A 46 -36.26 -15.98 71.43
C GLN A 46 -36.61 -16.21 69.92
N ILE A 47 -35.88 -17.18 69.35
CA ILE A 47 -36.32 -18.43 68.67
C ILE A 47 -37.62 -18.38 67.82
N ILE A 48 -37.50 -18.66 66.51
CA ILE A 48 -38.02 -19.87 65.83
C ILE A 48 -37.51 -19.89 64.37
N SER A 49 -37.10 -21.08 63.97
CA SER A 49 -36.63 -21.51 62.66
C SER A 49 -37.69 -21.45 61.57
N GLN A 50 -37.28 -21.11 60.35
CA GLN A 50 -37.38 -21.95 59.14
C GLN A 50 -37.03 -21.13 57.89
N ASN A 51 -35.98 -21.57 57.19
CA ASN A 51 -35.60 -21.12 55.86
C ASN A 51 -36.73 -21.38 54.86
N ARG A 52 -37.17 -20.37 54.09
CA ARG A 52 -37.20 -20.31 52.61
C ARG A 52 -37.54 -18.88 52.17
N VAL A 53 -36.53 -18.11 51.76
CA VAL A 53 -36.74 -16.78 51.16
C VAL A 53 -36.87 -16.94 49.65
N ASN A 54 -38.08 -16.72 49.15
CA ASN A 54 -38.32 -16.19 47.82
C ASN A 54 -39.18 -14.93 47.99
N ALA A 55 -38.93 -13.94 47.14
CA ALA A 55 -39.51 -12.60 47.10
C ALA A 55 -38.96 -11.61 48.13
N TYR A 56 -38.28 -10.57 47.65
CA TYR A 56 -38.70 -9.17 47.81
C TYR A 56 -37.89 -8.32 46.82
N TYR A 57 -38.32 -8.34 45.56
CA TYR A 57 -38.19 -7.21 44.66
C TYR A 57 -38.98 -6.05 45.28
N GLY A 58 -38.29 -5.09 45.89
CA GLY A 58 -38.96 -3.92 46.43
C GLY A 58 -38.10 -3.16 47.41
N LYS A 59 -37.08 -2.45 46.92
CA LYS A 59 -36.51 -1.25 47.58
C LYS A 59 -35.47 -0.45 46.77
N TRP A 60 -35.48 -0.50 45.44
CA TRP A 60 -34.61 0.35 44.60
C TRP A 60 -35.34 1.12 43.48
N ALA A 61 -36.67 1.16 43.49
CA ALA A 61 -37.46 1.98 42.55
C ALA A 61 -37.53 3.47 42.96
N THR A 62 -37.04 3.86 44.14
CA THR A 62 -37.10 5.25 44.65
C THR A 62 -35.82 6.05 44.48
N LEU A 63 -34.76 5.50 43.86
CA LEU A 63 -33.59 6.29 43.46
C LEU A 63 -33.52 6.55 41.94
N CYS A 64 -34.28 5.82 41.11
CA CYS A 64 -34.40 6.12 39.68
C CYS A 64 -35.42 7.24 39.40
N GLY A 65 -36.48 7.40 40.22
CA GLY A 65 -37.47 8.46 40.04
C GLY A 65 -36.92 9.88 40.27
N ALA A 66 -35.99 10.07 41.21
CA ALA A 66 -35.40 11.39 41.49
C ALA A 66 -34.37 11.83 40.44
N VAL A 67 -33.71 10.88 39.77
CA VAL A 67 -32.77 11.18 38.67
C VAL A 67 -33.54 11.50 37.39
N PHE A 68 -34.70 10.86 37.14
CA PHE A 68 -35.56 11.21 35.99
C PHE A 68 -36.39 12.49 36.21
N ILE A 69 -36.75 12.86 37.44
CA ILE A 69 -37.42 14.15 37.72
C ILE A 69 -36.38 15.30 37.80
N GLY A 70 -35.16 15.03 38.27
CA GLY A 70 -34.04 15.99 38.27
C GLY A 70 -33.46 16.25 36.87
N LEU A 71 -33.45 15.26 35.97
CA LEU A 71 -33.11 15.44 34.55
C LEU A 71 -34.31 15.85 33.68
N GLY A 72 -35.54 15.71 34.19
CA GLY A 72 -36.78 16.13 33.53
C GLY A 72 -37.16 17.60 33.74
N LEU A 73 -36.49 18.32 34.65
CA LEU A 73 -36.78 19.73 34.95
C LEU A 73 -35.60 20.70 34.69
N ALA A 74 -34.53 20.23 34.05
CA ALA A 74 -33.41 21.07 33.61
C ALA A 74 -33.32 21.25 32.08
N ASN A 75 -34.36 20.88 31.33
CA ASN A 75 -34.46 21.10 29.88
C ASN A 75 -35.71 21.91 29.52
N LEU A 76 -35.87 23.08 30.13
CA LEU A 76 -36.76 24.14 29.63
C LEU A 76 -36.00 25.45 29.40
N SER A 77 -34.80 25.36 28.80
CA SER A 77 -34.08 26.52 28.25
C SER A 77 -33.08 26.11 27.14
N TYR A 78 -33.45 25.25 26.19
CA TYR A 78 -32.82 25.28 24.86
C TYR A 78 -33.84 25.81 23.86
N ALA A 79 -34.41 26.97 24.18
CA ALA A 79 -34.78 27.91 23.12
C ALA A 79 -33.47 28.59 22.73
N ASN A 80 -32.87 28.20 21.60
CA ASN A 80 -32.14 29.18 20.82
C ASN A 80 -33.17 29.75 19.83
N PRO A 81 -33.96 30.77 20.20
CA PRO A 81 -34.85 31.37 19.23
C PRO A 81 -33.91 32.04 18.23
N ASN A 82 -33.94 31.63 16.96
CA ASN A 82 -33.33 32.46 15.93
C ASN A 82 -33.74 33.91 16.20
N PRO A 83 -32.78 34.84 16.35
CA PRO A 83 -33.11 36.21 16.70
C PRO A 83 -34.14 36.72 15.68
N PRO A 84 -35.10 37.56 16.11
CA PRO A 84 -36.10 38.06 15.18
C PRO A 84 -35.41 38.72 13.98
N THR A 85 -35.99 38.58 12.79
CA THR A 85 -35.44 39.18 11.57
C THR A 85 -35.21 40.67 11.79
N THR A 86 -33.95 41.07 11.79
CA THR A 86 -33.50 42.43 12.08
C THR A 86 -32.55 42.85 10.97
N ILE A 87 -33.10 43.59 10.01
CA ILE A 87 -32.37 44.10 8.86
C ILE A 87 -32.44 45.63 8.89
N ILE A 88 -31.27 46.25 8.94
CA ILE A 88 -31.13 47.70 9.09
C ILE A 88 -30.17 48.20 8.01
N ALA A 89 -30.62 49.10 7.15
CA ALA A 89 -29.77 49.75 6.15
C ALA A 89 -28.65 50.54 6.86
N ASP A 90 -27.44 50.55 6.30
CA ASP A 90 -26.33 51.32 6.83
C ASP A 90 -26.56 52.82 6.59
N PRO A 91 -26.84 53.63 7.62
CA PRO A 91 -27.09 55.05 7.42
C PRO A 91 -25.84 55.82 6.96
N SER A 92 -24.64 55.25 7.17
CA SER A 92 -23.35 55.83 6.78
C SER A 92 -22.99 55.59 5.30
N ALA A 93 -23.64 54.62 4.64
CA ALA A 93 -23.42 54.36 3.23
C ALA A 93 -24.03 55.46 2.33
N PRO A 94 -23.57 55.65 1.09
CA PRO A 94 -24.24 56.51 0.11
C PRO A 94 -25.72 56.17 -0.05
N LYS A 95 -26.58 57.19 -0.22
CA LYS A 95 -28.05 57.00 -0.27
C LYS A 95 -28.53 56.04 -1.35
N ASN A 96 -27.83 55.98 -2.48
CA ASN A 96 -28.13 55.05 -3.58
C ASN A 96 -27.75 53.59 -3.28
N LEU A 97 -27.03 53.32 -2.19
CA LEU A 97 -26.65 51.98 -1.71
C LEU A 97 -27.41 51.58 -0.44
N GLN A 98 -28.26 52.47 0.09
CA GLN A 98 -29.13 52.21 1.24
C GLN A 98 -30.43 51.56 0.73
N PRO A 99 -30.68 50.27 0.99
CA PRO A 99 -31.96 49.66 0.64
C PRO A 99 -33.08 50.21 1.52
N THR A 100 -34.33 50.04 1.08
CA THR A 100 -35.51 50.37 1.90
C THR A 100 -36.09 49.11 2.51
N ILE A 101 -36.16 49.05 3.84
CA ILE A 101 -36.68 47.90 4.58
C ILE A 101 -38.14 48.18 4.97
N LEU A 102 -39.04 47.28 4.59
CA LEU A 102 -40.48 47.41 4.83
C LEU A 102 -41.06 46.04 5.24
N PRO A 103 -42.04 45.97 6.13
CA PRO A 103 -42.81 44.75 6.31
C PRO A 103 -43.69 44.49 5.07
N THR A 104 -43.84 43.23 4.71
CA THR A 104 -44.85 42.77 3.76
C THR A 104 -46.23 42.71 4.44
N ALA A 105 -47.30 42.49 3.66
CA ALA A 105 -48.65 42.33 4.20
C ALA A 105 -48.79 41.15 5.19
N SER A 106 -47.94 40.14 5.04
CA SER A 106 -47.85 38.95 5.92
C SER A 106 -46.92 39.17 7.13
N GLY A 107 -46.32 40.34 7.27
CA GLY A 107 -45.45 40.69 8.39
C GLY A 107 -43.98 40.26 8.24
N ILE A 108 -43.62 39.57 7.15
CA ILE A 108 -42.22 39.23 6.85
C ILE A 108 -41.47 40.48 6.36
N VAL A 109 -40.20 40.61 6.75
CA VAL A 109 -39.34 41.71 6.32
C VAL A 109 -39.03 41.59 4.84
N SER A 110 -39.30 42.65 4.08
CA SER A 110 -38.93 42.81 2.68
C SER A 110 -37.93 43.94 2.51
N VAL A 111 -36.87 43.67 1.78
CA VAL A 111 -35.83 44.62 1.43
C VAL A 111 -36.04 45.03 -0.02
N ASN A 112 -36.52 46.26 -0.24
CA ASN A 112 -36.43 46.89 -1.55
C ASN A 112 -34.95 47.21 -1.82
N ILE A 113 -34.31 46.30 -2.55
CA ILE A 113 -32.90 46.42 -2.91
C ILE A 113 -32.66 47.68 -3.76
N ALA A 114 -31.46 48.22 -3.67
CA ALA A 114 -31.00 49.39 -4.40
C ALA A 114 -31.06 49.20 -5.92
N THR A 115 -31.15 50.31 -6.65
CA THR A 115 -31.13 50.29 -8.12
C THR A 115 -29.87 49.60 -8.63
N PRO A 116 -29.99 48.58 -9.52
CA PRO A 116 -28.81 47.92 -10.07
C PRO A 116 -28.03 48.89 -10.95
N ASN A 117 -26.71 48.72 -10.99
CA ASN A 117 -25.87 49.46 -11.94
C ASN A 117 -25.96 48.89 -13.36
N ASP A 118 -25.23 49.48 -14.31
CA ASP A 118 -25.23 49.08 -15.73
C ASP A 118 -24.68 47.66 -15.97
N LYS A 119 -24.14 47.01 -14.93
CA LYS A 119 -23.64 45.63 -14.94
C LYS A 119 -24.60 44.65 -14.26
N GLY A 120 -25.76 45.12 -13.80
CA GLY A 120 -26.79 44.30 -13.14
C GLY A 120 -26.54 44.04 -11.66
N LEU A 121 -25.54 44.68 -11.04
CA LEU A 121 -25.25 44.57 -9.61
C LEU A 121 -26.09 45.56 -8.80
N SER A 122 -26.93 45.06 -7.91
CA SER A 122 -27.53 45.82 -6.82
C SER A 122 -26.65 45.67 -5.58
N ASN A 123 -25.99 46.76 -5.16
CA ASN A 123 -25.16 46.78 -3.95
C ASN A 123 -25.91 47.44 -2.78
N ASN A 124 -26.13 46.67 -1.72
CA ASN A 124 -26.97 47.03 -0.59
C ASN A 124 -26.13 47.00 0.69
N HIS A 125 -26.06 48.13 1.39
CA HIS A 125 -25.28 48.26 2.62
C HIS A 125 -26.19 48.22 3.86
N TYR A 126 -25.76 47.46 4.86
CA TYR A 126 -26.49 47.23 6.11
C TYR A 126 -25.58 47.46 7.31
N SER A 127 -26.11 48.06 8.39
CA SER A 127 -25.45 48.05 9.70
C SER A 127 -25.77 46.76 10.47
N GLN A 128 -26.83 46.05 10.08
CA GLN A 128 -27.23 44.75 10.61
C GLN A 128 -28.04 43.99 9.56
N PHE A 129 -27.77 42.69 9.40
CA PHE A 129 -28.52 41.80 8.53
C PHE A 129 -28.64 40.44 9.23
N ASP A 130 -29.69 40.31 10.04
CA ASP A 130 -30.05 39.06 10.71
C ASP A 130 -31.40 38.59 10.18
N VAL A 131 -31.49 37.31 9.87
CA VAL A 131 -32.70 36.66 9.34
C VAL A 131 -33.18 35.67 10.37
N GLY A 132 -34.34 35.95 10.98
CA GLY A 132 -34.98 35.01 11.90
C GLY A 132 -35.66 33.86 11.16
N SER A 133 -36.30 32.97 11.91
CA SER A 133 -36.98 31.79 11.34
C SER A 133 -38.15 32.12 10.41
N THR A 134 -38.70 33.33 10.48
CA THR A 134 -39.73 33.82 9.55
C THR A 134 -39.18 34.16 8.16
N GLY A 135 -37.86 34.30 8.02
CA GLY A 135 -37.20 34.62 6.76
C GLY A 135 -37.20 36.11 6.40
N ALA A 136 -36.70 36.40 5.20
CA ALA A 136 -36.63 37.73 4.62
C ALA A 136 -36.75 37.68 3.09
N VAL A 137 -37.32 38.73 2.50
CA VAL A 137 -37.46 38.87 1.05
C VAL A 137 -36.48 39.91 0.52
N LEU A 138 -35.70 39.56 -0.50
CA LEU A 138 -34.95 40.50 -1.33
C LEU A 138 -35.82 40.87 -2.55
N ASN A 139 -36.38 42.08 -2.55
CA ASN A 139 -37.39 42.46 -3.52
C ASN A 139 -36.77 42.93 -4.85
N ASN A 140 -36.66 42.03 -5.82
CA ASN A 140 -36.06 42.24 -7.14
C ASN A 140 -37.11 42.29 -8.27
N ASN A 141 -38.32 42.79 -8.00
CA ASN A 141 -39.42 42.78 -8.96
C ASN A 141 -39.77 44.19 -9.48
N ARG A 142 -40.23 44.28 -10.73
CA ARG A 142 -40.78 45.53 -11.33
C ARG A 142 -42.28 45.69 -11.19
N LYS A 143 -42.96 44.60 -10.90
CA LYS A 143 -44.42 44.50 -10.71
C LYS A 143 -44.66 43.64 -9.48
N ALA A 144 -45.82 43.75 -8.87
CA ALA A 144 -46.16 42.89 -7.75
C ALA A 144 -46.07 41.40 -8.17
N VAL A 145 -45.42 40.59 -7.34
CA VAL A 145 -45.26 39.14 -7.55
C VAL A 145 -45.63 38.39 -6.29
N ASN A 146 -46.07 37.15 -6.45
CA ASN A 146 -46.27 36.25 -5.33
C ASN A 146 -44.93 35.57 -4.98
N THR A 147 -44.59 35.51 -3.70
CA THR A 147 -43.42 34.85 -3.13
C THR A 147 -43.85 33.65 -2.30
N GLN A 148 -42.93 32.72 -2.05
CA GLN A 148 -43.18 31.51 -1.28
C GLN A 148 -43.36 31.80 0.21
N ILE A 149 -42.54 32.69 0.78
CA ILE A 149 -42.57 32.94 2.21
C ILE A 149 -43.50 34.10 2.59
N ALA A 150 -43.62 35.15 1.75
CA ALA A 150 -44.31 36.39 2.12
C ALA A 150 -45.62 36.69 1.38
N GLY A 151 -46.03 35.82 0.44
CA GLY A 151 -47.21 36.07 -0.40
C GLY A 151 -46.98 37.20 -1.39
N TYR A 152 -47.97 38.06 -1.62
CA TYR A 152 -47.83 39.17 -2.57
C TYR A 152 -46.88 40.26 -2.06
N VAL A 153 -45.77 40.46 -2.77
CA VAL A 153 -44.80 41.53 -2.56
C VAL A 153 -44.95 42.56 -3.66
N GLN A 154 -45.15 43.82 -3.27
CA GLN A 154 -45.35 44.95 -4.20
C GLN A 154 -44.10 45.21 -5.05
N ALA A 155 -44.27 45.92 -6.16
CA ALA A 155 -43.17 46.33 -7.03
C ALA A 155 -42.10 47.10 -6.24
N ASN A 156 -40.83 46.76 -6.42
CA ASN A 156 -39.74 47.58 -5.92
C ASN A 156 -39.57 48.83 -6.83
N PRO A 157 -39.80 50.05 -6.33
CA PRO A 157 -39.67 51.27 -7.13
C PRO A 157 -38.28 51.47 -7.74
N PHE A 158 -37.24 50.87 -7.13
CA PHE A 158 -35.85 50.98 -7.59
C PHE A 158 -35.52 50.07 -8.78
N MET A 159 -36.43 49.18 -9.19
CA MET A 159 -36.26 48.29 -10.35
C MET A 159 -36.76 48.91 -11.66
N ALA A 160 -37.15 50.20 -11.66
CA ALA A 160 -37.73 50.86 -12.83
C ALA A 160 -36.88 50.73 -14.11
N LYS A 161 -35.54 50.74 -13.97
CA LYS A 161 -34.55 50.60 -15.06
C LYS A 161 -34.18 49.15 -15.39
N GLY A 162 -34.68 48.18 -14.64
CA GLY A 162 -34.36 46.75 -14.78
C GLY A 162 -34.12 46.09 -13.42
N GLU A 163 -34.39 44.79 -13.34
CA GLU A 163 -34.09 43.95 -12.18
C GLU A 163 -32.60 43.58 -12.11
N ALA A 164 -32.08 43.38 -10.90
CA ALA A 164 -30.72 42.93 -10.65
C ALA A 164 -30.49 41.50 -11.17
N SER A 165 -29.29 41.25 -11.71
CA SER A 165 -28.76 39.89 -11.91
C SER A 165 -27.95 39.41 -10.70
N THR A 166 -27.40 40.34 -9.92
CA THR A 166 -26.63 40.05 -8.70
C THR A 166 -27.07 41.00 -7.59
N ILE A 167 -27.37 40.43 -6.43
CA ILE A 167 -27.75 41.14 -5.22
C ILE A 167 -26.64 40.95 -4.20
N LEU A 168 -25.86 42.01 -3.98
CA LEU A 168 -24.84 42.04 -2.96
C LEU A 168 -25.40 42.70 -1.70
N ASN A 169 -25.29 41.98 -0.58
CA ASN A 169 -25.62 42.47 0.74
C ASN A 169 -24.33 42.61 1.55
N GLN A 170 -23.88 43.85 1.77
CA GLN A 170 -22.67 44.17 2.53
C GLN A 170 -23.04 44.64 3.93
N ILE A 171 -22.52 43.95 4.93
CA ILE A 171 -22.79 44.24 6.33
C ILE A 171 -21.59 44.95 6.94
N ASN A 172 -21.80 46.20 7.34
CA ASN A 172 -20.86 47.04 8.08
C ASN A 172 -21.28 47.05 9.55
N SER A 173 -21.00 45.94 10.24
CA SER A 173 -21.28 45.75 11.67
C SER A 173 -19.97 45.46 12.42
N ASN A 174 -20.05 45.36 13.74
CA ASN A 174 -19.01 44.73 14.57
C ASN A 174 -19.39 43.30 14.99
N ASN A 175 -20.61 42.87 14.65
CA ASN A 175 -21.16 41.57 15.01
C ASN A 175 -21.32 40.68 13.77
N PRO A 176 -21.25 39.35 13.93
CA PRO A 176 -21.61 38.44 12.86
C PRO A 176 -23.09 38.57 12.49
N SER A 177 -23.44 38.11 11.29
CA SER A 177 -24.84 37.99 10.87
C SER A 177 -25.42 36.64 11.28
N HIS A 178 -26.57 36.66 11.94
CA HIS A 178 -27.32 35.46 12.30
C HIS A 178 -28.38 35.15 11.23
N LEU A 179 -28.22 34.01 10.55
CA LEU A 179 -29.07 33.59 9.45
C LEU A 179 -29.82 32.32 9.87
N GLY A 180 -31.12 32.42 10.08
CA GLY A 180 -31.96 31.39 10.70
C GLY A 180 -33.25 31.06 9.96
N GLY A 181 -33.44 31.57 8.75
CA GLY A 181 -34.62 31.32 7.95
C GLY A 181 -34.35 31.49 6.46
N PHE A 182 -35.39 31.34 5.65
CA PHE A 182 -35.27 31.44 4.20
C PHE A 182 -35.08 32.89 3.73
N ILE A 183 -34.15 33.08 2.81
CA ILE A 183 -33.94 34.33 2.07
C ILE A 183 -34.48 34.11 0.66
N GLU A 184 -35.53 34.85 0.31
CA GLU A 184 -36.21 34.70 -0.99
C GLU A 184 -35.98 35.90 -1.89
N VAL A 185 -35.56 35.67 -3.15
CA VAL A 185 -35.53 36.72 -4.17
C VAL A 185 -36.90 36.84 -4.82
N ALA A 186 -37.62 37.94 -4.59
CA ALA A 186 -38.90 38.18 -5.23
C ALA A 186 -38.71 38.64 -6.68
N GLY A 187 -39.40 38.00 -7.63
CA GLY A 187 -39.36 38.39 -9.04
C GLY A 187 -38.24 37.69 -9.80
N LYS A 188 -37.39 38.46 -10.50
CA LYS A 188 -36.36 37.90 -11.37
C LYS A 188 -35.29 37.17 -10.54
N ARG A 189 -34.99 35.92 -10.90
CA ARG A 189 -33.91 35.12 -10.31
C ARG A 189 -32.57 35.88 -10.41
N ALA A 190 -31.81 35.89 -9.32
CA ALA A 190 -30.53 36.59 -9.21
C ALA A 190 -29.53 35.81 -8.37
N ASP A 191 -28.24 36.10 -8.55
CA ASP A 191 -27.18 35.67 -7.64
C ASP A 191 -27.26 36.46 -6.34
N VAL A 192 -27.01 35.80 -5.21
CA VAL A 192 -27.09 36.44 -3.88
C VAL A 192 -25.77 36.29 -3.15
N ILE A 193 -25.25 37.42 -2.67
CA ILE A 193 -24.06 37.46 -1.81
C ILE A 193 -24.46 38.05 -0.46
N ILE A 194 -24.14 37.35 0.63
CA ILE A 194 -24.20 37.88 2.00
C ILE A 194 -22.76 38.02 2.50
N ALA A 195 -22.30 39.26 2.69
CA ALA A 195 -20.92 39.57 3.02
C ALA A 195 -20.81 40.33 4.35
N ASN A 196 -20.30 39.67 5.39
CA ASN A 196 -20.02 40.28 6.70
C ASN A 196 -18.60 39.92 7.16
N PRO A 197 -17.64 40.85 7.19
CA PRO A 197 -16.26 40.56 7.60
C PRO A 197 -16.11 40.07 9.05
N ASN A 198 -17.13 40.23 9.90
CA ASN A 198 -17.13 39.75 11.29
C ASN A 198 -17.64 38.31 11.45
N GLY A 199 -18.15 37.70 10.37
CA GLY A 199 -18.59 36.31 10.36
C GLY A 199 -20.08 36.10 10.10
N LEU A 200 -20.46 34.84 9.90
CA LEU A 200 -21.83 34.40 9.66
C LEU A 200 -22.16 33.20 10.57
N VAL A 201 -23.30 33.25 11.25
CA VAL A 201 -23.82 32.15 12.06
C VAL A 201 -25.10 31.66 11.43
N ILE A 202 -25.10 30.41 10.96
CA ILE A 202 -26.18 29.78 10.19
C ILE A 202 -26.91 28.78 11.08
N ASN A 203 -28.23 28.91 11.14
CA ASN A 203 -29.10 28.08 11.98
C ASN A 203 -30.46 27.83 11.31
N GLY A 204 -30.48 27.08 10.21
CA GLY A 204 -31.71 26.81 9.45
C GLY A 204 -31.92 27.74 8.24
N THR A 205 -30.84 28.26 7.64
CA THR A 205 -30.94 29.14 6.46
C THR A 205 -31.26 28.34 5.20
N GLY A 206 -32.03 28.95 4.30
CA GLY A 206 -32.15 28.46 2.93
C GLY A 206 -32.35 29.60 1.94
N PHE A 207 -32.17 29.30 0.65
CA PHE A 207 -32.35 30.29 -0.42
C PHE A 207 -33.44 29.87 -1.38
N ILE A 208 -34.30 30.81 -1.75
CA ILE A 208 -35.39 30.62 -2.71
C ILE A 208 -35.19 31.59 -3.87
N ASN A 209 -35.29 31.05 -5.10
CA ASN A 209 -35.13 31.81 -6.33
C ASN A 209 -33.76 32.52 -6.46
N ALA A 210 -32.72 31.92 -5.89
CA ALA A 210 -31.34 32.35 -6.06
C ALA A 210 -30.63 31.50 -7.13
N GLY A 211 -29.82 32.12 -7.99
CA GLY A 211 -28.95 31.45 -8.96
C GLY A 211 -27.78 30.79 -8.25
N ASN A 212 -26.74 31.58 -8.04
CA ASN A 212 -25.57 31.26 -7.24
C ASN A 212 -25.65 31.96 -5.87
N VAL A 213 -25.14 31.33 -4.82
CA VAL A 213 -25.13 31.90 -3.46
C VAL A 213 -23.72 31.93 -2.88
N HIS A 214 -23.23 33.11 -2.52
CA HIS A 214 -21.97 33.26 -1.78
C HIS A 214 -22.25 33.76 -0.36
N LEU A 215 -21.87 32.94 0.63
CA LEU A 215 -21.87 33.30 2.05
C LEU A 215 -20.43 33.63 2.45
N VAL A 216 -20.18 34.91 2.73
CA VAL A 216 -18.84 35.46 2.77
C VAL A 216 -18.57 36.14 4.11
N ALA A 217 -17.64 35.60 4.89
CA ALA A 217 -17.15 36.21 6.12
C ALA A 217 -15.99 37.20 5.83
N ALA A 218 -16.18 38.09 4.85
CA ALA A 218 -15.15 38.96 4.31
C ALA A 218 -15.73 40.16 3.54
N ASN A 219 -14.85 41.09 3.16
CA ASN A 219 -15.23 42.23 2.31
C ASN A 219 -15.17 41.85 0.82
N GLY A 220 -16.12 42.37 0.04
CA GLY A 220 -16.12 42.27 -1.42
C GLY A 220 -15.06 43.19 -2.05
N LYS A 221 -14.39 42.70 -3.10
CA LYS A 221 -13.52 43.49 -3.98
C LYS A 221 -14.26 43.88 -5.25
N PHE A 222 -14.07 45.12 -5.68
CA PHE A 222 -14.77 45.69 -6.82
C PHE A 222 -13.81 46.18 -7.89
N ASP A 223 -14.22 46.04 -9.14
CA ASP A 223 -13.62 46.73 -10.28
C ASP A 223 -14.72 47.19 -11.23
N GLN A 224 -14.66 48.46 -11.66
CA GLN A 224 -15.63 49.08 -12.58
C GLN A 224 -17.12 48.78 -12.28
N GLY A 225 -17.49 48.73 -10.99
CA GLY A 225 -18.87 48.46 -10.55
C GLY A 225 -19.27 46.98 -10.58
N GLN A 226 -18.36 46.04 -10.83
CA GLN A 226 -18.60 44.60 -10.67
C GLN A 226 -17.86 44.06 -9.46
N ILE A 227 -18.37 42.97 -8.88
CA ILE A 227 -17.65 42.19 -7.88
C ILE A 227 -16.59 41.34 -8.60
N THR A 228 -15.34 41.43 -8.18
CA THR A 228 -14.22 40.66 -8.75
C THR A 228 -13.64 39.63 -7.80
N GLY A 229 -14.03 39.68 -6.52
CA GLY A 229 -13.49 38.77 -5.52
C GLY A 229 -13.82 39.16 -4.10
N TYR A 230 -13.10 38.57 -3.16
CA TYR A 230 -13.23 38.78 -1.73
C TYR A 230 -11.85 38.88 -1.08
N GLN A 231 -11.77 39.66 0.00
CA GLN A 231 -10.58 39.72 0.84
C GLN A 231 -10.89 39.22 2.24
N VAL A 232 -10.53 37.97 2.50
CA VAL A 232 -10.73 37.30 3.77
C VAL A 232 -9.60 37.70 4.72
N ASN A 233 -9.98 38.12 5.93
CA ASN A 233 -9.04 38.38 7.01
C ASN A 233 -9.36 37.45 8.19
N THR A 234 -10.33 37.81 9.04
CA THR A 234 -10.56 37.14 10.33
C THR A 234 -11.96 36.54 10.52
N GLY A 235 -12.90 36.81 9.61
CA GLY A 235 -14.29 36.39 9.77
C GLY A 235 -14.46 34.88 9.62
N ASN A 236 -15.31 34.29 10.47
CA ASN A 236 -15.57 32.84 10.51
C ASN A 236 -17.02 32.53 10.10
N ILE A 237 -17.26 31.29 9.67
CA ILE A 237 -18.62 30.78 9.42
C ILE A 237 -18.91 29.62 10.36
N GLU A 238 -20.06 29.65 11.01
CA GLU A 238 -20.58 28.56 11.83
C GLU A 238 -21.91 28.07 11.27
N VAL A 239 -22.06 26.77 11.03
CA VAL A 239 -23.30 26.11 10.60
C VAL A 239 -23.81 25.26 11.74
N ASN A 240 -24.68 25.84 12.56
CA ASN A 240 -25.29 25.25 13.76
C ASN A 240 -26.69 24.67 13.52
N GLY A 241 -27.22 24.88 12.32
CA GLY A 241 -28.49 24.32 11.86
C GLY A 241 -28.45 24.15 10.35
N LYS A 242 -29.23 23.20 9.82
CA LYS A 242 -29.30 22.87 8.40
C LYS A 242 -29.20 24.09 7.46
N LEU A 243 -28.30 24.01 6.47
CA LEU A 243 -28.17 24.99 5.39
C LEU A 243 -28.71 24.40 4.08
N ASN A 244 -29.83 24.94 3.58
CA ASN A 244 -30.49 24.47 2.37
C ASN A 244 -30.15 25.32 1.14
N LEU A 245 -29.31 24.76 0.28
CA LEU A 245 -28.82 25.29 -0.99
C LEU A 245 -29.16 24.33 -2.16
N GLN A 246 -30.10 23.40 -1.99
CA GLN A 246 -30.41 22.38 -3.01
C GLN A 246 -30.94 22.97 -4.31
N ASN A 247 -31.60 24.14 -4.22
CA ASN A 247 -32.19 24.84 -5.36
C ASN A 247 -31.26 25.92 -5.95
N THR A 248 -29.97 25.92 -5.60
CA THR A 248 -28.97 26.80 -6.18
C THR A 248 -28.12 26.07 -7.21
N ASP A 249 -27.65 26.80 -8.23
CA ASP A 249 -26.80 26.23 -9.28
C ASP A 249 -25.37 26.02 -8.76
N TYR A 250 -24.91 26.91 -7.87
CA TYR A 250 -23.63 26.85 -7.18
C TYR A 250 -23.73 27.56 -5.84
N ALA A 251 -22.94 27.12 -4.86
CA ALA A 251 -22.79 27.83 -3.60
C ALA A 251 -21.33 27.88 -3.15
N ALA A 252 -20.96 28.95 -2.46
CA ALA A 252 -19.65 29.09 -1.81
C ALA A 252 -19.78 29.61 -0.38
N LEU A 253 -19.06 28.99 0.55
CA LEU A 253 -18.79 29.53 1.89
C LEU A 253 -17.33 29.99 1.92
N ILE A 254 -17.10 31.26 2.20
CA ILE A 254 -15.77 31.90 2.10
C ILE A 254 -15.45 32.57 3.43
N ALA A 255 -14.44 32.09 4.15
CA ALA A 255 -14.13 32.54 5.51
C ALA A 255 -12.66 32.29 5.90
N LYS A 256 -12.24 32.79 7.06
CA LYS A 256 -10.97 32.43 7.69
C LYS A 256 -11.02 30.98 8.19
N THR A 257 -12.04 30.66 8.99
CA THR A 257 -12.37 29.28 9.38
C THR A 257 -13.86 28.98 9.18
N ALA A 258 -14.19 27.70 9.04
CA ALA A 258 -15.56 27.21 8.95
C ALA A 258 -15.80 26.04 9.91
N GLN A 259 -16.88 26.11 10.69
CA GLN A 259 -17.35 25.05 11.59
C GLN A 259 -18.71 24.55 11.11
N ILE A 260 -18.80 23.27 10.80
CA ILE A 260 -19.98 22.61 10.25
C ILE A 260 -20.53 21.63 11.29
N ASN A 261 -21.47 22.10 12.11
CA ASN A 261 -22.07 21.35 13.20
C ASN A 261 -23.38 20.65 12.79
N ASP A 262 -23.94 20.99 11.63
CA ASP A 262 -25.15 20.41 11.03
C ASP A 262 -24.99 20.31 9.49
N GLU A 263 -26.01 19.84 8.79
CA GLU A 263 -25.95 19.46 7.38
C GLU A 263 -26.05 20.65 6.41
N ILE A 264 -25.15 20.70 5.43
CA ILE A 264 -25.22 21.56 4.25
C ILE A 264 -25.69 20.72 3.06
N TYR A 265 -26.79 21.10 2.43
CA TYR A 265 -27.24 20.47 1.19
C TYR A 265 -27.17 21.48 0.04
N ALA A 266 -26.28 21.28 -0.93
CA ALA A 266 -26.20 22.07 -2.15
C ALA A 266 -26.64 21.26 -3.37
N GLY A 267 -27.14 21.94 -4.40
CA GLY A 267 -27.59 21.32 -5.64
C GLY A 267 -26.42 20.77 -6.46
N SER A 268 -25.89 21.57 -7.39
CA SER A 268 -24.88 21.08 -8.34
C SER A 268 -23.45 21.15 -7.81
N ALA A 269 -23.08 22.21 -7.07
CA ALA A 269 -21.71 22.40 -6.60
C ALA A 269 -21.63 23.26 -5.33
N LEU A 270 -20.68 22.91 -4.47
CA LEU A 270 -20.35 23.60 -3.21
C LEU A 270 -18.84 23.81 -3.11
N ASP A 271 -18.42 25.06 -2.93
CA ASP A 271 -17.05 25.41 -2.56
C ASP A 271 -17.00 25.88 -1.10
N ILE A 272 -16.04 25.35 -0.33
CA ILE A 272 -15.67 25.88 0.99
C ILE A 272 -14.25 26.42 0.88
N VAL A 273 -14.09 27.73 1.05
CA VAL A 273 -12.81 28.43 0.93
C VAL A 273 -12.41 28.99 2.29
N THR A 274 -11.29 28.52 2.81
CA THR A 274 -10.80 28.81 4.17
C THR A 274 -9.39 29.41 4.17
N GLY A 275 -9.08 30.23 5.16
CA GLY A 275 -7.78 30.92 5.32
C GLY A 275 -7.81 32.43 5.05
N GLU A 276 -6.67 33.08 5.25
CA GLU A 276 -6.42 34.49 4.92
C GLU A 276 -6.24 34.68 3.41
N ASN A 277 -7.37 34.73 2.70
CA ASN A 277 -7.41 34.67 1.26
C ASN A 277 -7.60 36.02 0.57
N THR A 278 -6.92 36.19 -0.56
CA THR A 278 -7.53 36.88 -1.70
C THR A 278 -8.24 35.84 -2.57
N VAL A 279 -9.57 35.88 -2.57
CA VAL A 279 -10.40 35.05 -3.45
C VAL A 279 -10.75 35.87 -4.68
N ALA A 280 -10.51 35.35 -5.88
CA ALA A 280 -10.87 35.99 -7.15
C ALA A 280 -11.94 35.18 -7.87
N LEU A 281 -12.90 35.88 -8.47
CA LEU A 281 -13.83 35.31 -9.45
C LEU A 281 -13.10 35.27 -10.81
N GLN A 282 -12.93 34.09 -11.38
CA GLN A 282 -12.30 33.94 -12.69
C GLN A 282 -13.29 34.33 -13.79
N ASP A 283 -12.86 35.19 -14.71
CA ASP A 283 -13.68 35.73 -15.80
C ASP A 283 -15.02 36.36 -15.34
N GLY A 284 -15.08 36.82 -14.09
CA GLY A 284 -16.32 37.34 -13.48
C GLY A 284 -17.41 36.28 -13.23
N LYS A 285 -17.08 34.99 -13.32
CA LYS A 285 -18.02 33.88 -13.10
C LYS A 285 -18.05 33.49 -11.62
N PHE A 286 -19.25 33.44 -11.06
CA PHE A 286 -19.50 33.10 -9.65
C PHE A 286 -19.05 31.67 -9.31
N ASN A 287 -19.21 30.73 -10.23
CA ASN A 287 -18.89 29.32 -10.04
C ASN A 287 -17.42 28.96 -10.33
N GLN A 288 -16.53 29.96 -10.48
CA GLN A 288 -15.11 29.77 -10.73
C GLN A 288 -14.29 30.62 -9.77
N LEU A 289 -13.98 30.05 -8.60
CA LEU A 289 -13.16 30.71 -7.59
C LEU A 289 -11.71 30.20 -7.63
N SER A 290 -10.76 31.12 -7.53
CA SER A 290 -9.39 30.85 -7.11
C SER A 290 -9.08 31.56 -5.81
N ALA A 291 -8.37 30.89 -4.92
CA ALA A 291 -7.94 31.44 -3.65
C ALA A 291 -6.42 31.41 -3.56
N ALA A 292 -5.83 32.53 -3.15
CA ALA A 292 -4.41 32.64 -2.86
C ALA A 292 -4.25 33.32 -1.50
N HIS A 293 -3.26 32.87 -0.72
CA HIS A 293 -2.95 33.48 0.57
C HIS A 293 -2.60 34.97 0.37
N LYS A 294 -3.12 35.85 1.24
CA LYS A 294 -2.94 37.31 1.13
C LYS A 294 -1.47 37.75 1.19
N ASN A 295 -0.65 37.00 1.92
CA ASN A 295 0.78 37.25 2.12
C ASN A 295 1.60 36.11 1.54
N ASP A 296 1.52 35.92 0.23
CA ASP A 296 2.30 34.90 -0.47
C ASP A 296 3.79 35.28 -0.40
N GLY A 297 4.58 34.57 0.42
CA GLY A 297 5.99 34.86 0.68
C GLY A 297 6.40 35.05 2.15
N ALA A 298 5.46 35.11 3.09
CA ALA A 298 5.80 35.04 4.51
C ALA A 298 6.04 33.57 4.91
N SER A 299 7.24 33.24 5.41
CA SER A 299 7.47 31.98 6.12
C SER A 299 6.57 31.95 7.36
N SER A 300 5.39 31.33 7.25
CA SER A 300 4.53 31.02 8.38
C SER A 300 5.21 29.92 9.19
N THR A 301 5.97 30.34 10.19
CA THR A 301 6.60 29.49 11.19
C THR A 301 5.53 28.83 12.07
N ASN A 302 5.56 27.49 12.17
CA ASN A 302 4.95 26.67 13.23
C ASN A 302 3.51 27.00 13.69
N GLN A 303 2.62 27.47 12.82
CA GLN A 303 1.19 27.60 13.17
C GLN A 303 0.48 26.31 12.78
N THR A 304 -0.18 25.67 13.75
CA THR A 304 -1.07 24.53 13.50
C THR A 304 -2.48 24.91 13.98
N GLY A 305 -3.49 24.58 13.19
CA GLY A 305 -4.87 24.95 13.46
C GLY A 305 -5.86 24.14 12.64
N ILE A 306 -7.15 24.44 12.78
CA ILE A 306 -8.22 23.82 11.99
C ILE A 306 -8.90 24.93 11.18
N ALA A 307 -8.81 24.84 9.86
CA ALA A 307 -9.47 25.77 8.95
C ALA A 307 -10.91 25.35 8.66
N LEU A 308 -11.16 24.04 8.59
CA LEU A 308 -12.48 23.46 8.39
C LEU A 308 -12.70 22.34 9.40
N ASP A 309 -13.72 22.49 10.24
CA ASP A 309 -14.11 21.50 11.25
C ASP A 309 -15.53 21.00 10.95
N VAL A 310 -15.70 19.71 10.67
CA VAL A 310 -17.00 19.08 10.43
C VAL A 310 -17.29 18.13 11.59
N ALA A 311 -18.31 18.46 12.39
CA ALA A 311 -18.70 17.66 13.54
C ALA A 311 -19.35 16.33 13.11
N ALA A 312 -19.47 15.38 14.04
CA ALA A 312 -20.06 14.06 13.76
C ALA A 312 -21.53 14.09 13.31
N LEU A 313 -22.28 15.12 13.73
CA LEU A 313 -23.66 15.39 13.27
C LEU A 313 -23.71 16.33 12.06
N GLY A 314 -22.57 16.89 11.66
CA GLY A 314 -22.44 17.75 10.50
C GLY A 314 -22.31 16.95 9.21
N GLY A 315 -22.54 17.64 8.09
CA GLY A 315 -22.29 17.05 6.78
C GLY A 315 -22.37 18.05 5.64
N MET A 316 -21.86 17.65 4.48
CA MET A 316 -21.89 18.42 3.24
C MET A 316 -22.27 17.50 2.09
N TYR A 317 -23.33 17.87 1.37
CA TYR A 317 -23.91 17.06 0.30
C TYR A 317 -24.09 17.92 -0.95
N ALA A 318 -23.44 17.59 -2.06
CA ALA A 318 -23.56 18.33 -3.32
C ALA A 318 -23.17 17.45 -4.51
N GLY A 319 -23.53 17.83 -5.74
CA GLY A 319 -23.00 17.18 -6.94
C GLY A 319 -21.47 17.26 -7.02
N LYS A 320 -20.88 18.40 -6.67
CA LYS A 320 -19.42 18.60 -6.60
C LYS A 320 -19.07 19.35 -5.33
N ILE A 321 -18.02 18.92 -4.64
CA ILE A 321 -17.51 19.60 -3.44
C ILE A 321 -16.04 19.94 -3.65
N ARG A 322 -15.67 21.21 -3.44
CA ARG A 322 -14.27 21.64 -3.38
C ARG A 322 -13.98 22.33 -2.04
N LEU A 323 -12.99 21.81 -1.33
CA LEU A 323 -12.50 22.35 -0.07
C LEU A 323 -11.14 22.96 -0.35
N ILE A 324 -11.02 24.27 -0.21
CA ILE A 324 -9.80 25.02 -0.50
C ILE A 324 -9.32 25.66 0.80
N GLY A 325 -8.04 25.53 1.15
CA GLY A 325 -7.47 26.45 2.10
C GLY A 325 -5.98 26.71 1.98
N THR A 326 -5.63 27.96 2.27
CA THR A 326 -4.34 28.54 1.92
C THR A 326 -3.44 28.82 3.10
N ASP A 327 -3.96 28.68 4.32
CA ASP A 327 -3.18 28.90 5.54
C ASP A 327 -2.32 27.67 5.80
N LYS A 328 -1.00 27.81 5.64
CA LYS A 328 -0.05 26.74 5.88
C LYS A 328 -0.15 26.23 7.33
N GLY A 329 -0.24 24.91 7.49
CA GLY A 329 -0.36 24.22 8.78
C GLY A 329 -1.76 24.22 9.40
N PHE A 330 -2.72 24.98 8.86
CA PHE A 330 -4.13 24.81 9.22
C PHE A 330 -4.70 23.64 8.44
N GLY A 331 -5.49 22.80 9.09
CA GLY A 331 -5.95 21.53 8.55
C GLY A 331 -7.47 21.44 8.36
N VAL A 332 -7.90 20.30 7.81
CA VAL A 332 -9.31 19.89 7.78
C VAL A 332 -9.53 18.79 8.81
N ASN A 333 -10.51 18.95 9.69
CA ASN A 333 -11.00 17.90 10.59
C ASN A 333 -12.40 17.50 10.15
N ASN A 334 -12.60 16.23 9.74
CA ASN A 334 -13.90 15.70 9.34
C ASN A 334 -14.31 14.53 10.24
N GLN A 335 -15.34 14.73 11.06
CA GLN A 335 -15.99 13.68 11.86
C GLN A 335 -17.35 13.27 11.28
N GLY A 336 -17.93 14.06 10.37
CA GLY A 336 -19.24 13.87 9.77
C GLY A 336 -19.20 13.26 8.38
N MET A 337 -20.17 13.60 7.53
CA MET A 337 -20.28 13.08 6.15
C MET A 337 -20.05 14.16 5.10
N ILE A 338 -19.06 13.97 4.23
CA ILE A 338 -18.83 14.78 3.04
C ILE A 338 -19.11 13.90 1.83
N ALA A 339 -20.14 14.23 1.06
CA ALA A 339 -20.61 13.38 -0.04
C ALA A 339 -20.83 14.20 -1.32
N ALA A 340 -19.94 14.01 -2.28
CA ALA A 340 -20.09 14.53 -3.63
C ALA A 340 -20.90 13.53 -4.48
N THR A 341 -22.22 13.60 -4.37
CA THR A 341 -23.20 12.73 -5.06
C THR A 341 -24.19 13.59 -5.83
N GLY A 342 -24.54 13.19 -7.05
CA GLY A 342 -25.19 14.07 -8.04
C GLY A 342 -26.39 14.88 -7.52
N SER A 343 -26.42 16.17 -7.88
CA SER A 343 -27.51 17.11 -7.60
C SER A 343 -28.09 17.10 -6.17
N GLY A 344 -27.29 16.75 -5.15
CA GLY A 344 -27.76 16.69 -3.76
C GLY A 344 -28.73 15.54 -3.46
N VAL A 345 -28.79 14.54 -4.35
CA VAL A 345 -29.54 13.29 -4.22
C VAL A 345 -28.52 12.15 -4.32
N GLN A 346 -28.75 11.03 -3.63
CA GLN A 346 -27.83 9.87 -3.65
C GLN A 346 -27.61 9.21 -5.05
N ALA A 347 -28.10 9.83 -6.14
CA ALA A 347 -27.96 9.33 -7.50
C ALA A 347 -27.40 10.42 -8.43
N GLY A 348 -26.14 10.26 -8.87
CA GLY A 348 -25.54 11.00 -9.99
C GLY A 348 -24.03 11.23 -9.82
N THR A 349 -23.36 11.70 -10.86
CA THR A 349 -21.91 11.96 -10.92
C THR A 349 -21.47 12.99 -9.88
N GLY A 350 -20.27 12.86 -9.32
CA GLY A 350 -19.74 13.85 -8.39
C GLY A 350 -18.27 13.71 -8.02
N THR A 351 -17.61 14.85 -7.82
CA THR A 351 -16.17 14.94 -7.50
C THR A 351 -15.94 15.67 -6.19
N LEU A 352 -15.10 15.13 -5.32
CA LEU A 352 -14.58 15.77 -4.13
C LEU A 352 -13.12 16.16 -4.35
N THR A 353 -12.78 17.44 -4.18
CA THR A 353 -11.40 17.92 -4.17
C THR A 353 -11.12 18.61 -2.85
N LEU A 354 -10.12 18.14 -2.12
CA LEU A 354 -9.53 18.83 -0.98
C LEU A 354 -8.16 19.34 -1.41
N ASP A 355 -7.99 20.66 -1.44
CA ASP A 355 -6.72 21.34 -1.71
C ASP A 355 -6.43 22.27 -0.52
N HIS A 356 -5.62 21.78 0.40
CA HIS A 356 -5.41 22.44 1.68
C HIS A 356 -3.93 22.48 2.05
N GLN A 357 -3.43 23.58 2.56
CA GLN A 357 -2.03 23.69 2.96
C GLN A 357 -1.76 23.17 4.39
N GLY A 358 -2.44 22.09 4.81
CA GLY A 358 -2.22 21.49 6.13
C GLY A 358 -2.86 20.12 6.30
N ASN A 359 -2.83 19.60 7.53
CA ASN A 359 -3.19 18.20 7.79
C ASN A 359 -4.69 17.93 7.51
N LEU A 360 -5.00 16.77 6.94
CA LEU A 360 -6.37 16.23 6.92
C LEU A 360 -6.51 15.17 8.02
N VAL A 361 -7.46 15.37 8.92
CA VAL A 361 -7.93 14.35 9.87
C VAL A 361 -9.34 13.94 9.47
N ASN A 362 -9.52 12.72 8.98
CA ASN A 362 -10.84 12.17 8.65
C ASN A 362 -11.18 11.03 9.62
N THR A 363 -12.17 11.22 10.49
CA THR A 363 -12.79 10.16 11.32
C THR A 363 -14.22 9.84 10.89
N GLY A 364 -14.80 10.65 10.00
CA GLY A 364 -16.12 10.43 9.38
C GLY A 364 -16.04 9.78 8.00
N ILE A 365 -16.91 10.19 7.09
CA ILE A 365 -16.96 9.70 5.70
C ILE A 365 -16.66 10.86 4.76
N ALA A 366 -15.73 10.68 3.83
CA ALA A 366 -15.57 11.55 2.67
C ALA A 366 -15.70 10.70 1.40
N SER A 367 -16.70 11.00 0.58
CA SER A 367 -17.10 10.17 -0.55
C SER A 367 -17.41 11.00 -1.80
N ALA A 368 -17.17 10.43 -2.96
CA ALA A 368 -17.56 10.99 -4.25
C ALA A 368 -17.93 9.86 -5.22
N LYS A 369 -18.92 10.09 -6.09
CA LYS A 369 -19.27 9.06 -7.08
C LYS A 369 -18.16 8.85 -8.11
N ASP A 370 -17.59 9.91 -8.64
CA ASP A 370 -16.57 9.80 -9.69
C ASP A 370 -15.18 9.80 -9.06
N LYS A 371 -14.75 10.93 -8.50
CA LYS A 371 -13.34 11.14 -8.11
C LYS A 371 -13.20 11.80 -6.76
N VAL A 372 -12.32 11.26 -5.91
CA VAL A 372 -11.81 11.91 -4.69
C VAL A 372 -10.35 12.31 -4.93
N THR A 373 -10.04 13.58 -4.78
CA THR A 373 -8.67 14.12 -4.86
C THR A 373 -8.35 14.82 -3.56
N ILE A 374 -7.25 14.41 -2.92
CA ILE A 374 -6.75 15.02 -1.69
C ILE A 374 -5.33 15.51 -1.97
N ASN A 375 -5.15 16.82 -1.94
CA ASN A 375 -3.89 17.53 -2.01
C ASN A 375 -3.72 18.32 -0.72
N THR A 376 -2.76 17.92 0.10
CA THR A 376 -2.42 18.60 1.36
C THR A 376 -1.15 19.44 1.26
N GLN A 377 -0.61 19.65 0.04
CA GLN A 377 0.59 20.45 -0.24
C GLN A 377 1.75 20.08 0.69
N SER A 378 2.07 18.77 0.75
CA SER A 378 3.12 18.17 1.60
C SER A 378 2.83 18.11 3.11
N HIS A 379 1.56 17.99 3.51
CA HIS A 379 1.14 17.75 4.90
C HIS A 379 0.39 16.43 5.10
N HIS A 380 0.25 15.96 6.34
CA HIS A 380 -0.23 14.61 6.64
C HIS A 380 -1.73 14.39 6.39
N VAL A 381 -2.10 13.20 5.91
CA VAL A 381 -3.49 12.70 5.89
C VAL A 381 -3.64 11.57 6.90
N ARG A 382 -4.40 11.81 7.99
CA ARG A 382 -4.79 10.80 8.98
C ARG A 382 -6.25 10.42 8.79
N ASN A 383 -6.49 9.20 8.30
CA ASN A 383 -7.83 8.68 8.06
C ASN A 383 -8.16 7.54 9.04
N ALA A 384 -8.99 7.79 10.05
CA ALA A 384 -9.60 6.75 10.88
C ALA A 384 -11.05 6.44 10.46
N GLY A 385 -11.59 7.19 9.50
CA GLY A 385 -12.91 6.98 8.89
C GLY A 385 -12.82 6.38 7.48
N THR A 386 -13.74 6.74 6.59
CA THR A 386 -13.81 6.23 5.21
C THR A 386 -13.48 7.32 4.18
N LEU A 387 -12.62 6.99 3.21
CA LEU A 387 -12.43 7.75 1.97
C LEU A 387 -12.89 6.87 0.80
N LEU A 388 -13.92 7.27 0.05
CA LEU A 388 -14.56 6.43 -0.98
C LEU A 388 -14.72 7.17 -2.32
N GLY A 389 -14.20 6.60 -3.41
CA GLY A 389 -14.52 6.97 -4.79
C GLY A 389 -15.22 5.80 -5.49
N GLU A 390 -16.47 5.94 -5.95
CA GLU A 390 -17.25 4.80 -6.45
C GLU A 390 -16.92 4.38 -7.91
N GLN A 391 -16.55 5.32 -8.79
CA GLN A 391 -16.45 5.09 -10.25
C GLN A 391 -15.13 5.57 -10.89
N SER A 392 -14.15 6.13 -10.15
CA SER A 392 -12.82 6.52 -10.68
C SER A 392 -11.72 6.63 -9.58
N ASP A 393 -10.52 7.09 -9.96
CA ASP A 393 -9.29 7.09 -9.17
C ASP A 393 -9.39 7.86 -7.83
N ILE A 394 -8.77 7.30 -6.78
CA ILE A 394 -8.40 8.03 -5.56
C ILE A 394 -6.93 8.45 -5.72
N ALA A 395 -6.70 9.73 -5.98
CA ALA A 395 -5.36 10.30 -6.04
C ALA A 395 -5.06 11.02 -4.72
N ILE A 396 -4.13 10.48 -3.95
CA ILE A 396 -3.53 11.12 -2.78
C ILE A 396 -2.14 11.58 -3.22
N ASP A 397 -2.02 12.87 -3.52
CA ASP A 397 -0.76 13.49 -3.93
C ASP A 397 -0.11 14.13 -2.71
N THR A 398 0.78 13.39 -2.06
CA THR A 398 1.52 13.87 -0.88
C THR A 398 2.98 13.43 -1.00
N ASP A 399 3.86 14.37 -1.31
CA ASP A 399 5.28 14.13 -1.62
C ASP A 399 6.12 13.47 -0.49
N ASN A 400 5.57 13.23 0.72
CA ASN A 400 6.33 12.66 1.85
C ASN A 400 5.54 11.80 2.89
N ASP A 401 4.27 11.42 2.66
CA ASP A 401 3.39 11.06 3.80
C ASP A 401 2.80 9.64 3.88
N LYS A 402 2.49 9.25 5.12
CA LYS A 402 1.97 7.95 5.54
C LYS A 402 0.47 8.04 5.81
N LEU A 403 -0.35 7.29 5.09
CA LEU A 403 -1.74 7.08 5.44
C LEU A 403 -1.83 5.97 6.49
N LEU A 404 -2.28 6.33 7.70
CA LEU A 404 -2.44 5.43 8.84
C LEU A 404 -3.92 5.30 9.22
N ALA A 405 -4.44 4.07 9.19
CA ALA A 405 -5.81 3.73 9.59
C ALA A 405 -5.81 2.44 10.44
N ASN A 406 -6.88 2.12 11.19
CA ASN A 406 -7.01 0.77 11.77
C ASN A 406 -7.39 -0.24 10.69
N ASN A 407 -8.35 0.12 9.84
CA ASN A 407 -8.68 -0.62 8.62
C ASN A 407 -8.60 0.34 7.43
N LEU A 408 -8.08 -0.13 6.30
CA LEU A 408 -7.94 0.65 5.10
C LEU A 408 -8.56 -0.10 3.92
N GLN A 409 -9.53 0.48 3.24
CA GLN A 409 -10.11 -0.10 2.05
C GLN A 409 -10.10 0.92 0.91
N PHE A 410 -9.49 0.54 -0.21
CA PHE A 410 -9.55 1.29 -1.46
C PHE A 410 -10.09 0.37 -2.55
N SER A 411 -11.07 0.86 -3.30
CA SER A 411 -11.64 0.17 -4.45
C SER A 411 -11.82 1.16 -5.58
N THR A 412 -11.40 0.81 -6.79
CA THR A 412 -11.59 1.62 -8.00
C THR A 412 -11.60 0.72 -9.23
N ASP A 413 -12.30 1.09 -10.29
CA ASP A 413 -12.14 0.44 -11.61
C ASP A 413 -10.93 1.00 -12.37
N GLY A 414 -10.22 1.98 -11.78
CA GLY A 414 -9.04 2.64 -12.33
C GLY A 414 -7.72 2.12 -11.78
N LYS A 415 -6.72 3.01 -11.61
CA LYS A 415 -5.37 2.65 -11.16
C LYS A 415 -5.12 3.14 -9.73
N ILE A 416 -4.46 2.32 -8.92
CA ILE A 416 -3.86 2.77 -7.65
C ILE A 416 -2.35 2.93 -7.86
N ILE A 417 -1.81 4.11 -7.56
CA ILE A 417 -0.37 4.38 -7.54
C ILE A 417 0.01 4.72 -6.10
N ASN A 418 0.74 3.83 -5.44
CA ASN A 418 1.31 4.08 -4.13
C ASN A 418 2.77 4.54 -4.25
N GLN A 419 3.01 5.82 -3.96
CA GLN A 419 4.34 6.44 -3.99
C GLN A 419 4.96 6.65 -2.60
N SER A 420 4.22 6.32 -1.53
CA SER A 420 4.66 6.48 -0.14
C SER A 420 4.08 5.37 0.74
N GLN A 421 3.39 5.63 1.85
CA GLN A 421 2.94 4.56 2.77
C GLN A 421 1.42 4.46 2.90
N LEU A 422 0.88 3.29 2.59
CA LEU A 422 -0.45 2.82 2.96
C LEU A 422 -0.29 1.84 4.12
N THR A 423 -0.67 2.24 5.34
CA THR A 423 -0.50 1.42 6.54
C THR A 423 -1.80 1.28 7.32
N ALA A 424 -2.23 0.03 7.56
CA ALA A 424 -3.33 -0.30 8.45
C ALA A 424 -2.84 -0.92 9.77
N GLY A 425 -3.53 -0.67 10.87
CA GLY A 425 -3.28 -1.32 12.16
C GLY A 425 -3.76 -2.77 12.20
N GLN A 426 -4.86 -3.07 11.51
CA GLN A 426 -5.48 -4.39 11.38
C GLN A 426 -5.52 -4.80 9.91
N ASP A 427 -6.53 -4.38 9.14
CA ASP A 427 -6.75 -4.91 7.80
C ASP A 427 -6.58 -3.84 6.71
N LEU A 428 -5.96 -4.21 5.58
CA LEU A 428 -5.76 -3.36 4.41
C LEU A 428 -6.27 -4.11 3.16
N THR A 429 -7.25 -3.55 2.46
CA THR A 429 -7.79 -4.09 1.20
C THR A 429 -7.62 -3.08 0.07
N LEU A 430 -6.97 -3.48 -1.01
CA LEU A 430 -6.88 -2.71 -2.27
C LEU A 430 -7.57 -3.50 -3.39
N SER A 431 -8.44 -2.84 -4.15
CA SER A 431 -9.02 -3.35 -5.38
C SER A 431 -8.89 -2.30 -6.49
N ALA A 432 -8.29 -2.66 -7.62
CA ALA A 432 -8.09 -1.75 -8.74
C ALA A 432 -8.11 -2.49 -10.09
N ASN A 433 -8.20 -1.78 -11.21
CA ASN A 433 -7.83 -2.36 -12.50
C ASN A 433 -6.31 -2.63 -12.57
N HIS A 434 -5.48 -1.71 -12.08
CA HIS A 434 -4.01 -1.85 -12.01
C HIS A 434 -3.44 -1.24 -10.73
N ILE A 435 -2.37 -1.81 -10.17
CA ILE A 435 -1.72 -1.31 -8.95
C ILE A 435 -0.22 -1.16 -9.15
N ASP A 436 0.30 0.06 -8.97
CA ASP A 436 1.72 0.35 -8.90
C ASP A 436 2.14 0.68 -7.46
N ASN A 437 3.02 -0.12 -6.87
CA ASN A 437 3.71 0.20 -5.63
C ASN A 437 5.16 0.57 -5.96
N THR A 438 5.49 1.86 -5.98
CA THR A 438 6.80 2.35 -6.44
C THR A 438 7.91 2.01 -5.46
N GLN A 439 9.17 2.35 -5.80
CA GLN A 439 10.36 2.08 -4.97
C GLN A 439 10.23 2.58 -3.52
N THR A 440 9.61 3.74 -3.32
CA THR A 440 9.35 4.35 -2.01
C THR A 440 8.04 3.86 -1.37
N GLY A 441 7.23 3.14 -2.15
CA GLY A 441 5.96 2.56 -1.77
C GLY A 441 6.06 1.54 -0.63
N THR A 442 5.16 1.65 0.35
CA THR A 442 4.91 0.67 1.40
C THR A 442 3.42 0.43 1.52
N ILE A 443 2.99 -0.82 1.38
CA ILE A 443 1.62 -1.28 1.65
C ILE A 443 1.72 -2.27 2.80
N LYS A 444 1.18 -1.94 3.97
CA LYS A 444 1.26 -2.86 5.10
C LYS A 444 0.06 -2.84 6.04
N SER A 445 -0.19 -3.97 6.69
CA SER A 445 -1.20 -4.10 7.74
C SER A 445 -0.66 -4.85 8.96
N GLY A 446 -1.34 -4.77 10.10
CA GLY A 446 -1.00 -5.58 11.28
C GLY A 446 -1.64 -6.96 11.31
N ASN A 447 -2.64 -7.21 10.46
CA ASN A 447 -3.37 -8.48 10.33
C ASN A 447 -3.47 -8.89 8.85
N HIS A 448 -4.50 -8.48 8.12
CA HIS A 448 -4.71 -8.93 6.73
C HIS A 448 -4.39 -7.85 5.70
N THR A 449 -3.48 -8.14 4.76
CA THR A 449 -3.23 -7.32 3.57
C THR A 449 -3.76 -8.04 2.35
N GLN A 450 -4.87 -7.57 1.80
CA GLN A 450 -5.49 -8.09 0.59
C GLN A 450 -5.33 -7.12 -0.57
N ILE A 451 -4.78 -7.59 -1.69
CA ILE A 451 -4.58 -6.78 -2.90
C ILE A 451 -5.17 -7.55 -4.06
N THR A 452 -6.12 -6.96 -4.78
CA THR A 452 -6.76 -7.55 -5.96
C THR A 452 -6.67 -6.60 -7.15
N SER A 453 -6.19 -7.09 -8.28
CA SER A 453 -6.13 -6.36 -9.55
C SER A 453 -6.87 -7.08 -10.68
N GLN A 454 -7.63 -6.34 -11.48
CA GLN A 454 -8.30 -6.89 -12.66
C GLN A 454 -7.34 -7.20 -13.82
N THR A 455 -6.13 -6.62 -13.81
CA THR A 455 -5.08 -6.86 -14.82
C THR A 455 -3.75 -7.20 -14.14
N SER A 456 -3.01 -6.20 -13.67
CA SER A 456 -1.65 -6.36 -13.19
C SER A 456 -1.28 -5.52 -11.97
N ILE A 457 -0.23 -6.00 -11.28
CA ILE A 457 0.38 -5.34 -10.11
C ILE A 457 1.88 -5.22 -10.38
N ASN A 458 2.43 -4.01 -10.28
CA ASN A 458 3.88 -3.81 -10.23
C ASN A 458 4.31 -3.42 -8.81
N ASN A 459 5.32 -4.10 -8.30
CA ASN A 459 5.90 -3.84 -7.00
C ASN A 459 7.41 -3.58 -7.11
N GLN A 460 7.84 -2.39 -6.70
CA GLN A 460 9.23 -2.00 -6.50
C GLN A 460 9.52 -1.61 -5.03
N GLY A 461 8.46 -1.53 -4.22
CA GLY A 461 8.49 -1.16 -2.80
C GLY A 461 8.21 -2.35 -1.87
N LEU A 462 7.62 -2.09 -0.72
CA LEU A 462 7.24 -3.09 0.28
C LEU A 462 5.74 -3.41 0.25
N ILE A 463 5.38 -4.69 0.30
CA ILE A 463 4.04 -5.20 0.62
C ILE A 463 4.19 -6.19 1.78
N ASN A 464 3.44 -6.01 2.89
CA ASN A 464 3.59 -6.87 4.09
C ASN A 464 2.33 -6.92 4.98
N GLY A 465 2.09 -8.04 5.64
CA GLY A 465 1.06 -8.22 6.66
C GLY A 465 1.32 -9.45 7.54
N GLU A 466 0.40 -9.79 8.42
CA GLU A 466 0.39 -11.10 9.08
C GLU A 466 -0.04 -12.16 8.06
N THR A 467 -1.22 -11.97 7.47
CA THR A 467 -1.63 -12.66 6.26
C THR A 467 -1.57 -11.69 5.09
N THR A 468 -0.88 -12.06 4.01
CA THR A 468 -0.82 -11.25 2.78
C THR A 468 -1.35 -12.08 1.62
N VAL A 469 -2.38 -11.57 0.95
CA VAL A 469 -3.02 -12.21 -0.20
C VAL A 469 -3.02 -11.25 -1.37
N ILE A 470 -2.32 -11.63 -2.45
CA ILE A 470 -2.18 -10.81 -3.65
C ILE A 470 -2.75 -11.59 -4.83
N LYS A 471 -3.75 -11.01 -5.51
CA LYS A 471 -4.38 -11.61 -6.69
C LYS A 471 -4.37 -10.62 -7.85
N ALA A 472 -3.94 -11.05 -9.02
CA ALA A 472 -4.10 -10.33 -10.28
C ALA A 472 -4.61 -11.30 -11.35
N ASN A 473 -5.39 -10.84 -12.33
CA ASN A 473 -5.81 -11.74 -13.41
C ASN A 473 -4.65 -12.07 -14.36
N ASP A 474 -3.85 -11.07 -14.73
CA ASP A 474 -2.82 -11.22 -15.76
C ASP A 474 -1.42 -11.40 -15.17
N THR A 475 -0.89 -10.38 -14.48
CA THR A 475 0.54 -10.37 -14.13
C THR A 475 0.84 -9.67 -12.83
N ILE A 476 1.67 -10.31 -11.99
CA ILE A 476 2.32 -9.68 -10.84
C ILE A 476 3.80 -9.56 -11.16
N ASN A 477 4.32 -8.33 -11.18
CA ASN A 477 5.73 -8.02 -11.39
C ASN A 477 6.34 -7.53 -10.08
N ASN A 478 7.11 -8.39 -9.41
CA ASN A 478 8.01 -7.99 -8.33
C ASN A 478 9.37 -7.61 -8.96
N GLN A 479 9.64 -6.32 -9.07
CA GLN A 479 10.78 -5.74 -9.78
C GLN A 479 11.87 -5.29 -8.81
N SER A 480 13.01 -4.80 -9.33
CA SER A 480 14.15 -4.29 -8.55
C SER A 480 13.77 -3.56 -7.24
N GLY A 481 14.21 -4.10 -6.10
CA GLY A 481 13.94 -3.56 -4.76
C GLY A 481 12.55 -3.89 -4.18
N GLY A 482 11.70 -4.53 -4.98
CA GLY A 482 10.41 -5.07 -4.61
C GLY A 482 10.52 -6.16 -3.55
N ARG A 483 9.73 -6.00 -2.49
CA ARG A 483 9.64 -6.91 -1.34
C ARG A 483 8.18 -7.26 -1.08
N ILE A 484 7.85 -8.54 -1.10
CA ILE A 484 6.52 -9.05 -0.77
C ILE A 484 6.65 -10.04 0.39
N TYR A 485 6.06 -9.70 1.53
CA TYR A 485 6.20 -10.44 2.79
C TYR A 485 4.86 -10.84 3.41
N GLY A 486 4.87 -11.89 4.24
CA GLY A 486 3.75 -12.29 5.10
C GLY A 486 4.15 -13.37 6.10
N THR A 487 3.37 -13.61 7.16
CA THR A 487 3.51 -14.84 7.95
C THR A 487 2.93 -16.00 7.15
N HIS A 488 1.69 -15.84 6.68
CA HIS A 488 1.13 -16.57 5.56
C HIS A 488 1.07 -15.64 4.34
N LEU A 489 1.75 -16.01 3.26
CA LEU A 489 1.77 -15.27 2.00
C LEU A 489 1.15 -16.13 0.91
N ALA A 490 0.10 -15.62 0.26
CA ALA A 490 -0.57 -16.28 -0.85
C ALA A 490 -0.61 -15.37 -2.08
N ILE A 491 -0.17 -15.88 -3.23
CA ILE A 491 -0.09 -15.14 -4.49
C ILE A 491 -0.84 -15.88 -5.58
N GLN A 492 -1.70 -15.18 -6.33
CA GLN A 492 -2.37 -15.71 -7.51
C GLN A 492 -2.25 -14.77 -8.71
N ALA A 493 -1.82 -15.30 -9.85
CA ALA A 493 -1.81 -14.60 -11.14
C ALA A 493 -1.66 -15.56 -12.31
N ASP A 494 -1.99 -15.14 -13.53
CA ASP A 494 -1.56 -15.90 -14.71
C ASP A 494 -0.02 -15.95 -14.77
N THR A 495 0.66 -14.82 -14.63
CA THR A 495 2.12 -14.76 -14.60
C THR A 495 2.64 -14.06 -13.34
N LEU A 496 3.57 -14.69 -12.63
CA LEU A 496 4.35 -14.06 -11.57
C LEU A 496 5.80 -13.90 -12.02
N ASN A 497 6.26 -12.65 -12.11
CA ASN A 497 7.64 -12.30 -12.42
C ASN A 497 8.34 -11.77 -11.17
N ASN A 498 9.47 -12.39 -10.80
CA ASN A 498 10.39 -11.90 -9.80
C ASN A 498 11.70 -11.53 -10.53
N THR A 499 11.84 -10.25 -10.89
CA THR A 499 12.81 -9.80 -11.89
C THR A 499 13.71 -8.69 -11.37
N PRO A 500 15.02 -8.95 -11.18
CA PRO A 500 16.00 -7.91 -10.91
C PRO A 500 16.15 -6.93 -12.08
N ALA A 501 16.60 -5.72 -11.79
CA ALA A 501 17.06 -4.78 -12.82
C ALA A 501 18.56 -4.50 -12.66
N LYS A 502 19.18 -4.01 -13.74
CA LYS A 502 20.58 -3.58 -13.72
C LYS A 502 20.74 -2.40 -12.75
N ALA A 503 21.82 -2.36 -11.97
CA ALA A 503 22.02 -1.32 -10.96
C ALA A 503 21.84 0.11 -11.48
N GLU A 504 22.33 0.43 -12.68
CA GLU A 504 22.21 1.75 -13.31
C GLU A 504 20.79 2.14 -13.73
N GLN A 505 19.86 1.18 -13.76
CA GLN A 505 18.43 1.39 -14.01
C GLN A 505 17.61 1.47 -12.70
N SER A 506 18.30 1.46 -11.54
CA SER A 506 17.70 1.53 -10.20
C SER A 506 18.39 2.64 -9.38
N ASP A 507 17.75 3.15 -8.33
CA ASP A 507 18.29 4.22 -7.47
C ASP A 507 19.43 3.74 -6.52
N GLY A 508 20.25 2.81 -6.99
CA GLY A 508 21.49 2.33 -6.36
C GLY A 508 21.34 1.50 -5.08
N LYS A 509 20.11 1.22 -4.60
CA LYS A 509 19.92 0.70 -3.23
C LYS A 509 19.52 -0.78 -3.12
N TYR A 510 18.77 -1.34 -4.08
CA TYR A 510 18.32 -2.74 -4.06
C TYR A 510 18.05 -3.26 -5.48
N THR A 511 18.86 -4.20 -5.97
CA THR A 511 18.72 -4.74 -7.35
C THR A 511 17.90 -6.02 -7.42
N ALA A 512 17.96 -6.87 -6.38
CA ALA A 512 17.28 -8.16 -6.37
C ALA A 512 15.94 -8.10 -5.61
N PRO A 513 14.82 -8.50 -6.24
CA PRO A 513 13.52 -8.57 -5.59
C PRO A 513 13.38 -9.82 -4.71
N VAL A 514 12.58 -9.71 -3.66
CA VAL A 514 12.35 -10.78 -2.68
C VAL A 514 10.86 -11.02 -2.47
N ILE A 515 10.47 -12.30 -2.52
CA ILE A 515 9.16 -12.80 -2.07
C ILE A 515 9.42 -13.73 -0.90
N ALA A 516 8.88 -13.44 0.29
CA ALA A 516 9.20 -14.20 1.50
C ALA A 516 8.00 -14.45 2.43
N ALA A 517 7.95 -15.63 3.05
CA ALA A 517 7.00 -15.93 4.13
C ALA A 517 7.69 -16.36 5.44
N ARG A 518 7.08 -16.05 6.59
CA ARG A 518 7.59 -16.49 7.91
C ARG A 518 7.17 -17.91 8.26
N GLU A 519 6.01 -18.38 7.81
CA GLU A 519 5.52 -19.74 8.11
C GLU A 519 5.07 -20.50 6.87
N ARG A 520 4.42 -19.81 5.92
CA ARG A 520 3.85 -20.50 4.77
C ARG A 520 3.75 -19.59 3.55
N LEU A 521 4.29 -20.05 2.43
CA LEU A 521 4.18 -19.42 1.12
C LEU A 521 3.37 -20.33 0.19
N ASP A 522 2.28 -19.81 -0.37
CA ASP A 522 1.46 -20.47 -1.39
C ASP A 522 1.43 -19.62 -2.67
N ILE A 523 1.79 -20.21 -3.81
CA ILE A 523 1.80 -19.54 -5.10
C ILE A 523 0.93 -20.34 -6.08
N GLY A 524 -0.18 -19.77 -6.50
CA GLY A 524 -1.08 -20.33 -7.52
C GLY A 524 -0.97 -19.56 -8.83
N VAL A 525 -0.18 -20.03 -9.79
CA VAL A 525 0.07 -19.31 -11.04
C VAL A 525 0.11 -20.22 -12.26
N LYS A 526 -0.15 -19.69 -13.46
CA LYS A 526 0.15 -20.43 -14.69
C LYS A 526 1.65 -20.46 -14.93
N THR A 527 2.30 -19.30 -14.91
CA THR A 527 3.76 -19.18 -15.12
C THR A 527 4.43 -18.45 -13.97
N LEU A 528 5.44 -19.07 -13.37
CA LEU A 528 6.37 -18.43 -12.44
C LEU A 528 7.72 -18.20 -13.13
N ASN A 529 8.19 -16.96 -13.17
CA ASN A 529 9.52 -16.59 -13.66
C ASN A 529 10.33 -15.96 -12.52
N ASN A 530 11.31 -16.69 -11.99
CA ASN A 530 12.33 -16.17 -11.09
C ASN A 530 13.60 -15.92 -11.91
N ASN A 531 13.81 -14.65 -12.28
CA ASN A 531 14.71 -14.27 -13.36
C ASN A 531 16.12 -13.94 -12.85
N PRO A 532 17.15 -14.12 -13.70
CA PRO A 532 18.53 -13.87 -13.31
C PRO A 532 18.81 -12.40 -13.12
N ASN A 533 19.78 -12.09 -12.27
CA ASN A 533 20.23 -10.72 -12.10
C ASN A 533 21.16 -10.32 -13.27
N PRO A 534 20.80 -9.31 -14.09
CA PRO A 534 21.63 -8.89 -15.21
C PRO A 534 23.02 -8.39 -14.78
N ASP A 535 23.20 -7.93 -13.54
CA ASP A 535 24.52 -7.52 -13.00
C ASP A 535 25.48 -8.71 -12.77
N ARG A 536 24.99 -9.96 -12.88
CA ARG A 536 25.78 -11.19 -12.76
C ARG A 536 26.32 -11.72 -14.08
N ALA A 537 25.93 -11.14 -15.22
CA ALA A 537 26.47 -11.54 -16.52
C ALA A 537 28.00 -11.42 -16.56
N GLY A 538 28.65 -12.48 -17.03
CA GLY A 538 30.10 -12.64 -17.13
C GLY A 538 30.81 -12.96 -15.81
N LYS A 539 30.08 -13.21 -14.71
CA LYS A 539 30.67 -13.42 -13.38
C LYS A 539 30.41 -14.84 -12.89
N PHE A 540 31.34 -15.38 -12.09
CA PHE A 540 31.12 -16.61 -11.34
C PHE A 540 30.42 -16.27 -10.01
N ASN A 541 29.28 -16.92 -9.72
CA ASN A 541 28.50 -16.72 -8.50
C ASN A 541 28.64 -17.90 -7.55
N GLU A 542 29.76 -17.96 -6.82
CA GLU A 542 30.04 -19.02 -5.86
C GLU A 542 29.16 -18.94 -4.60
N ASN A 543 28.67 -17.75 -4.26
CA ASN A 543 27.96 -17.47 -3.00
C ASN A 543 26.44 -17.35 -3.16
N PHE A 544 25.91 -17.48 -4.38
CA PHE A 544 24.49 -17.29 -4.70
C PHE A 544 23.96 -15.92 -4.24
N ASP A 545 24.82 -14.89 -4.28
CA ASP A 545 24.49 -13.56 -3.79
C ASP A 545 23.82 -12.70 -4.86
N ASN A 546 22.97 -11.76 -4.43
CA ASN A 546 22.28 -10.80 -5.30
C ASN A 546 21.40 -11.45 -6.39
N GLN A 547 20.90 -12.65 -6.16
CA GLN A 547 19.93 -13.32 -7.02
C GLN A 547 18.49 -12.96 -6.62
N ALA A 548 17.54 -13.05 -7.56
CA ALA A 548 16.13 -12.99 -7.23
C ALA A 548 15.77 -14.13 -6.25
N LEU A 549 15.06 -13.80 -5.16
CA LEU A 549 14.80 -14.74 -4.07
C LEU A 549 13.31 -14.95 -3.85
N ILE A 550 12.90 -16.22 -3.83
CA ILE A 550 11.61 -16.68 -3.33
C ILE A 550 11.88 -17.62 -2.14
N THR A 551 11.39 -17.29 -0.95
CA THR A 551 11.75 -18.00 0.29
C THR A 551 10.57 -18.18 1.24
N SER A 552 10.58 -19.25 2.04
CA SER A 552 9.71 -19.40 3.21
C SER A 552 10.52 -19.97 4.36
N LEU A 553 10.42 -19.42 5.56
CA LEU A 553 11.05 -20.02 6.75
C LEU A 553 10.33 -21.30 7.20
N GLY A 554 9.04 -21.44 6.85
CA GLY A 554 8.28 -22.67 7.04
C GLY A 554 8.07 -23.39 5.72
N SER A 555 6.83 -23.62 5.29
CA SER A 555 6.52 -24.39 4.08
C SER A 555 6.38 -23.53 2.82
N LEU A 556 6.65 -24.11 1.65
CA LEU A 556 6.50 -23.45 0.34
C LEU A 556 5.75 -24.37 -0.64
N HIS A 557 4.65 -23.88 -1.21
CA HIS A 557 3.83 -24.61 -2.18
C HIS A 557 3.61 -23.81 -3.46
N ILE A 558 3.83 -24.44 -4.61
CA ILE A 558 3.57 -23.85 -5.94
C ILE A 558 2.58 -24.76 -6.68
N GLY A 559 1.54 -24.15 -7.24
CA GLY A 559 0.48 -24.79 -8.03
C GLY A 559 -0.08 -23.84 -9.09
N GLY A 560 -1.21 -24.24 -9.71
CA GLY A 560 -1.86 -23.49 -10.80
C GLY A 560 -2.85 -22.41 -10.33
N SER A 561 -3.39 -22.56 -9.13
CA SER A 561 -4.40 -21.65 -8.54
C SER A 561 -4.33 -21.67 -7.02
N LEU A 562 -5.05 -20.77 -6.36
CA LEU A 562 -5.32 -20.86 -4.92
C LEU A 562 -6.75 -21.34 -4.67
N ASP A 563 -6.96 -22.10 -3.59
CA ASP A 563 -8.30 -22.42 -3.10
C ASP A 563 -8.89 -21.30 -2.22
N ASP A 564 -10.06 -21.55 -1.65
CA ASP A 564 -10.76 -20.62 -0.75
C ASP A 564 -9.98 -20.34 0.55
N ASN A 565 -9.10 -21.25 0.97
CA ASN A 565 -8.19 -21.08 2.11
C ASN A 565 -6.84 -20.46 1.71
N HIS A 566 -6.70 -20.06 0.45
CA HIS A 566 -5.49 -19.49 -0.13
C HIS A 566 -4.32 -20.47 -0.21
N TYR A 567 -4.60 -21.77 -0.30
CA TYR A 567 -3.59 -22.80 -0.50
C TYR A 567 -3.39 -23.11 -1.98
N ALA A 568 -2.14 -23.35 -2.37
CA ALA A 568 -1.80 -23.68 -3.74
C ALA A 568 -2.41 -25.03 -4.14
N THR A 569 -3.10 -25.05 -5.28
CA THR A 569 -3.79 -26.21 -5.85
C THR A 569 -3.52 -26.36 -7.34
N GLY A 570 -3.78 -27.54 -7.90
CA GLY A 570 -3.53 -27.81 -9.32
C GLY A 570 -2.05 -27.79 -9.69
N LYS A 571 -1.77 -27.66 -10.99
CA LYS A 571 -0.41 -27.55 -11.54
C LYS A 571 -0.24 -26.21 -12.23
N ALA A 572 0.87 -25.53 -11.97
CA ALA A 572 1.32 -24.45 -12.83
C ALA A 572 1.62 -25.00 -14.25
N ASP A 573 1.57 -24.15 -15.27
CA ASP A 573 2.04 -24.51 -16.61
C ASP A 573 3.57 -24.57 -16.62
N ALA A 574 4.23 -23.56 -16.04
CA ALA A 574 5.68 -23.50 -15.96
C ALA A 574 6.18 -22.84 -14.66
N VAL A 575 7.23 -23.42 -14.11
CA VAL A 575 8.04 -22.84 -13.02
C VAL A 575 9.46 -22.73 -13.55
N ILE A 576 9.90 -21.50 -13.80
CA ILE A 576 11.20 -21.18 -14.39
C ILE A 576 12.02 -20.44 -13.35
N ASN A 577 13.08 -21.10 -12.87
CA ASN A 577 14.08 -20.56 -11.98
C ASN A 577 15.41 -20.49 -12.73
N GLN A 578 15.84 -19.29 -13.09
CA GLN A 578 17.01 -19.09 -13.93
C GLN A 578 18.00 -18.15 -13.23
N GLY A 579 19.19 -18.65 -12.89
CA GLY A 579 20.19 -17.91 -12.10
C GLY A 579 19.62 -17.25 -10.84
N ALA A 580 18.66 -17.94 -10.20
CA ALA A 580 17.88 -17.41 -9.10
C ALA A 580 17.62 -18.48 -8.03
N THR A 581 17.12 -18.08 -6.85
CA THR A 581 16.93 -18.97 -5.71
C THR A 581 15.46 -19.12 -5.31
N ILE A 582 15.02 -20.38 -5.15
CA ILE A 582 13.75 -20.76 -4.51
C ILE A 582 14.07 -21.64 -3.30
N GLU A 583 13.58 -21.29 -2.11
CA GLU A 583 13.92 -22.02 -0.89
C GLU A 583 12.79 -22.12 0.14
N SER A 584 12.85 -23.20 0.93
CA SER A 584 11.93 -23.47 2.05
C SER A 584 12.73 -23.95 3.25
N GLY A 585 12.44 -23.44 4.46
CA GLY A 585 13.01 -23.94 5.71
C GLY A 585 12.35 -25.23 6.20
N GLY A 586 11.09 -25.46 5.80
CA GLY A 586 10.31 -26.67 6.02
C GLY A 586 10.12 -27.44 4.72
N GLU A 587 8.95 -28.07 4.56
CA GLU A 587 8.62 -28.82 3.35
C GLU A 587 8.43 -27.90 2.13
N MET A 588 8.70 -28.44 0.94
CA MET A 588 8.50 -27.76 -0.32
C MET A 588 7.73 -28.66 -1.29
N GLN A 589 6.68 -28.12 -1.89
CA GLN A 589 5.93 -28.76 -2.96
C GLN A 589 5.91 -27.86 -4.20
N ILE A 590 6.31 -28.40 -5.36
CA ILE A 590 6.18 -27.74 -6.66
C ILE A 590 5.37 -28.63 -7.59
N ASN A 591 4.12 -28.24 -7.84
CA ASN A 591 3.23 -28.86 -8.81
C ASN A 591 3.21 -28.02 -10.08
N THR A 592 3.77 -28.53 -11.17
CA THR A 592 3.88 -27.81 -12.44
C THR A 592 3.75 -28.76 -13.63
N SER A 593 3.57 -28.28 -14.85
CA SER A 593 3.76 -29.08 -16.05
C SER A 593 5.23 -29.06 -16.46
N VAL A 594 5.85 -27.89 -16.45
CA VAL A 594 7.27 -27.69 -16.78
C VAL A 594 8.01 -27.09 -15.59
N LEU A 595 9.09 -27.74 -15.15
CA LEU A 595 10.03 -27.19 -14.17
C LEU A 595 11.38 -26.93 -14.85
N LYS A 596 11.89 -25.70 -14.79
CA LYS A 596 13.24 -25.36 -15.27
C LYS A 596 14.04 -24.75 -14.14
N ASN A 597 15.13 -25.40 -13.75
CA ASN A 597 16.12 -24.87 -12.84
C ASN A 597 17.46 -24.74 -13.59
N GLU A 598 17.74 -23.57 -14.14
CA GLU A 598 18.77 -23.41 -15.18
C GLU A 598 19.78 -22.32 -14.83
N ASN A 599 21.04 -22.59 -15.12
CA ASN A 599 22.10 -21.61 -14.97
C ASN A 599 21.93 -20.49 -16.00
N ALA A 600 22.04 -19.24 -15.57
CA ALA A 600 21.81 -18.11 -16.46
C ALA A 600 23.02 -17.76 -17.35
N ASP A 601 24.24 -18.15 -16.95
CA ASP A 601 25.45 -17.71 -17.64
C ASP A 601 26.64 -18.69 -17.49
N PHE A 602 26.39 -19.99 -17.65
CA PHE A 602 27.47 -20.97 -17.63
C PHE A 602 28.32 -20.90 -18.92
N LYS A 603 29.61 -20.61 -18.75
CA LYS A 603 30.62 -20.67 -19.80
C LYS A 603 31.87 -21.35 -19.28
N SER A 604 32.47 -22.24 -20.07
CA SER A 604 33.74 -22.90 -19.74
C SER A 604 34.75 -22.81 -20.88
N LYS A 605 36.03 -22.98 -20.55
CA LYS A 605 37.15 -23.03 -21.48
C LYS A 605 38.02 -24.23 -21.20
N VAL A 606 38.37 -24.99 -22.22
CA VAL A 606 39.39 -26.02 -22.13
C VAL A 606 40.75 -25.38 -22.39
N GLU A 607 41.68 -25.53 -21.46
CA GLU A 607 43.06 -25.06 -21.58
C GLU A 607 44.02 -26.25 -21.49
N GLN A 608 45.10 -26.22 -22.27
CA GLN A 608 46.18 -27.19 -22.12
C GLN A 608 46.95 -26.91 -20.83
N ARG A 609 47.21 -27.97 -20.06
CA ARG A 609 47.95 -27.91 -18.80
C ARG A 609 49.36 -28.48 -19.02
N GLY A 610 50.33 -27.58 -19.15
CA GLY A 610 51.73 -27.93 -19.34
C GLY A 610 52.08 -28.35 -20.77
N GLU A 611 53.36 -28.61 -21.01
CA GLU A 611 53.84 -29.08 -22.31
C GLU A 611 53.52 -30.58 -22.51
N PRO A 612 53.29 -31.03 -23.75
CA PRO A 612 53.08 -32.46 -24.02
C PRO A 612 54.28 -33.28 -23.56
N VAL A 613 54.02 -34.36 -22.81
CA VAL A 613 55.06 -35.24 -22.27
C VAL A 613 55.17 -36.48 -23.16
N ALA A 614 56.37 -36.79 -23.64
CA ALA A 614 56.63 -38.04 -24.34
C ALA A 614 56.54 -39.22 -23.36
N VAL A 615 55.70 -40.20 -23.67
CA VAL A 615 55.52 -41.42 -22.89
C VAL A 615 55.87 -42.62 -23.76
N THR A 616 56.71 -43.50 -23.22
CA THR A 616 57.04 -44.79 -23.83
C THR A 616 56.48 -45.91 -22.96
N GLU A 617 55.65 -46.78 -23.51
CA GLU A 617 55.14 -47.99 -22.84
C GLU A 617 55.79 -49.23 -23.45
N TYR A 618 56.24 -50.17 -22.63
CA TYR A 618 56.83 -51.44 -23.03
C TYR A 618 55.89 -52.61 -22.71
N PHE A 619 55.65 -53.48 -23.67
CA PHE A 619 54.77 -54.64 -23.56
C PHE A 619 55.57 -55.93 -23.54
N VAL A 620 55.44 -56.70 -22.45
CA VAL A 620 56.16 -57.96 -22.23
C VAL A 620 55.20 -59.02 -21.69
N ASN A 621 54.97 -60.10 -22.45
CA ASN A 621 54.18 -61.27 -22.00
C ASN A 621 52.87 -60.91 -21.24
N ASN A 622 52.08 -59.98 -21.80
CA ASN A 622 50.84 -59.36 -21.27
C ASN A 622 50.97 -58.28 -20.18
N ASN A 623 52.18 -57.95 -19.72
CA ASN A 623 52.41 -56.82 -18.82
C ASN A 623 52.79 -55.57 -19.61
N THR A 624 52.32 -54.41 -19.15
CA THR A 624 52.68 -53.09 -19.70
C THR A 624 53.49 -52.33 -18.66
N TYR A 625 54.66 -51.82 -19.06
CA TYR A 625 55.56 -51.04 -18.23
C TYR A 625 55.73 -49.66 -18.84
N VAL A 626 55.42 -48.60 -18.09
CA VAL A 626 55.69 -47.23 -18.55
C VAL A 626 57.16 -46.91 -18.27
N GLN A 627 57.88 -46.33 -19.23
CA GLN A 627 59.25 -45.90 -19.05
C GLN A 627 59.31 -44.82 -17.97
N LYS A 628 59.83 -45.19 -16.81
CA LYS A 628 60.16 -44.29 -15.70
C LYS A 628 61.63 -44.45 -15.36
N GLU A 629 62.27 -43.34 -15.03
CA GLU A 629 63.70 -43.29 -14.72
C GLU A 629 64.04 -44.26 -13.58
N GLY A 630 64.86 -45.27 -13.85
CA GLY A 630 65.30 -46.28 -12.89
C GLY A 630 64.37 -47.50 -12.69
N GLU A 631 63.16 -47.52 -13.25
CA GLU A 631 62.23 -48.67 -13.10
C GLU A 631 62.34 -49.70 -14.23
N VAL A 632 62.47 -49.23 -15.48
CA VAL A 632 62.68 -50.08 -16.66
C VAL A 632 63.62 -49.38 -17.64
N TYR A 633 64.54 -50.13 -18.25
CA TYR A 633 65.48 -49.60 -19.22
C TYR A 633 65.84 -50.64 -20.29
N ILE A 634 66.29 -50.15 -21.44
CA ILE A 634 66.81 -51.00 -22.50
C ILE A 634 68.27 -51.26 -22.25
N GLN A 635 68.64 -52.53 -22.15
CA GLN A 635 70.04 -52.95 -22.14
C GLN A 635 70.39 -53.55 -23.51
N GLU A 636 71.50 -53.11 -24.06
CA GLU A 636 72.08 -53.63 -25.30
C GLU A 636 73.33 -54.44 -24.97
N GLY A 637 73.36 -55.73 -25.32
CA GLY A 637 74.54 -56.57 -25.09
C GLY A 637 74.42 -58.02 -25.60
N GLY A 638 75.52 -58.56 -26.11
CA GLY A 638 75.65 -59.95 -26.55
C GLY A 638 77.11 -60.33 -26.85
N TRP A 639 77.49 -61.60 -26.64
CA TRP A 639 78.72 -62.16 -27.22
C TRP A 639 78.48 -62.41 -28.72
N ASP A 640 79.55 -62.37 -29.53
CA ASP A 640 79.57 -62.66 -30.98
C ASP A 640 79.20 -61.53 -31.96
N GLY A 641 78.95 -60.29 -31.52
CA GLY A 641 78.65 -59.17 -32.44
C GLY A 641 77.20 -59.10 -32.94
N ASN A 642 76.29 -59.88 -32.34
CA ASN A 642 74.84 -59.65 -32.46
C ASN A 642 74.34 -58.85 -31.25
N TRP A 643 73.83 -57.65 -31.50
CA TRP A 643 73.30 -56.74 -30.49
C TRP A 643 71.80 -57.01 -30.31
N LEU A 644 71.39 -57.64 -29.20
CA LEU A 644 69.98 -57.79 -28.85
C LEU A 644 69.60 -56.65 -27.88
N LYS A 645 68.54 -55.90 -28.20
CA LYS A 645 67.93 -54.95 -27.28
C LYS A 645 66.91 -55.71 -26.43
N THR A 646 67.14 -55.81 -25.13
CA THR A 646 66.19 -56.42 -24.20
C THR A 646 65.75 -55.39 -23.17
N LEU A 647 64.48 -55.44 -22.78
CA LEU A 647 63.98 -54.65 -21.67
C LEU A 647 64.42 -55.33 -20.37
N VAL A 648 65.00 -54.56 -19.46
CA VAL A 648 65.19 -54.97 -18.07
C VAL A 648 63.94 -54.56 -17.29
N THR A 649 63.14 -55.53 -16.86
CA THR A 649 61.95 -55.31 -16.03
C THR A 649 62.33 -54.98 -14.58
N PRO A 650 61.43 -54.42 -13.74
CA PRO A 650 61.78 -53.96 -12.39
C PRO A 650 62.32 -55.07 -11.46
N ASP A 651 62.00 -56.33 -11.76
CA ASP A 651 62.51 -57.53 -11.08
C ASP A 651 63.90 -57.99 -11.61
N GLY A 652 64.54 -57.20 -12.46
CA GLY A 652 65.88 -57.41 -13.00
C GLY A 652 65.96 -58.44 -14.14
N ARG A 653 64.83 -58.85 -14.71
CA ARG A 653 64.80 -59.85 -15.78
C ARG A 653 64.93 -59.22 -17.16
N PHE A 654 65.63 -59.92 -18.05
CA PHE A 654 65.80 -59.56 -19.45
C PHE A 654 64.66 -60.15 -20.28
N GLN A 655 63.92 -59.30 -20.98
CA GLN A 655 62.75 -59.73 -21.73
C GLN A 655 62.69 -59.10 -23.12
N ASN A 656 62.11 -59.84 -24.07
CA ASN A 656 61.68 -59.27 -25.34
C ASN A 656 60.47 -58.37 -25.11
N TYR A 657 60.39 -57.25 -25.83
CA TYR A 657 59.37 -56.24 -25.64
C TYR A 657 58.90 -55.64 -26.97
N SER A 658 57.67 -55.16 -27.02
CA SER A 658 57.23 -54.14 -27.99
C SER A 658 57.12 -52.80 -27.28
N SER A 659 57.37 -51.67 -27.94
CA SER A 659 57.20 -50.35 -27.31
C SER A 659 56.15 -49.50 -28.01
N TYR A 660 55.54 -48.57 -27.27
CA TYR A 660 54.59 -47.60 -27.78
C TYR A 660 54.97 -46.21 -27.33
N GLU A 661 55.16 -45.31 -28.27
CA GLU A 661 55.56 -43.93 -27.99
C GLU A 661 54.43 -42.98 -28.38
N TYR A 662 53.99 -42.18 -27.43
CA TYR A 662 52.95 -41.18 -27.66
C TYR A 662 53.25 -39.89 -26.91
N LEU A 663 52.74 -38.78 -27.42
CA LEU A 663 52.71 -37.52 -26.68
C LEU A 663 51.44 -37.51 -25.83
N LYS A 664 51.62 -37.38 -24.52
CA LYS A 664 50.56 -37.18 -23.56
C LYS A 664 50.36 -35.69 -23.32
N THR A 665 49.16 -35.20 -23.62
CA THR A 665 48.76 -33.81 -23.34
C THR A 665 47.65 -33.81 -22.30
N ASP A 666 47.85 -33.08 -21.21
CA ASP A 666 46.83 -32.90 -20.17
C ASP A 666 46.04 -31.62 -20.45
N TYR A 667 44.72 -31.68 -20.32
CA TYR A 667 43.81 -30.55 -20.47
C TYR A 667 43.05 -30.30 -19.17
N ILE A 668 42.71 -29.04 -18.95
CA ILE A 668 41.91 -28.57 -17.82
C ILE A 668 40.71 -27.77 -18.33
N THR A 669 39.51 -28.11 -17.88
CA THR A 669 38.33 -27.29 -18.14
C THR A 669 38.16 -26.29 -17.01
N LYS A 670 38.18 -24.99 -17.32
CA LYS A 670 37.97 -23.89 -16.38
C LYS A 670 36.64 -23.21 -16.63
N THR A 671 35.92 -22.88 -15.55
CA THR A 671 34.70 -22.07 -15.63
C THR A 671 35.07 -20.59 -15.84
N ILE A 672 34.48 -19.95 -16.83
CA ILE A 672 34.64 -18.52 -17.15
C ILE A 672 33.59 -17.70 -16.39
N SER A 673 32.33 -18.12 -16.47
CA SER A 673 31.19 -17.49 -15.81
C SER A 673 30.18 -18.56 -15.43
N SER A 674 29.39 -18.29 -14.39
CA SER A 674 28.33 -19.20 -13.93
C SER A 674 27.45 -18.44 -12.95
N ASP A 675 26.15 -18.40 -13.21
CA ASP A 675 25.14 -17.90 -12.26
C ASP A 675 24.09 -19.01 -12.08
N PRO A 676 24.40 -20.01 -11.24
CA PRO A 676 23.57 -21.20 -11.08
C PRO A 676 22.24 -20.85 -10.41
N ALA A 677 21.18 -21.52 -10.83
CA ALA A 677 19.91 -21.50 -10.11
C ALA A 677 19.95 -22.48 -8.91
N MET A 678 19.20 -22.17 -7.86
CA MET A 678 19.10 -23.02 -6.67
C MET A 678 17.65 -23.26 -6.27
N VAL A 679 17.30 -24.52 -6.05
CA VAL A 679 16.08 -24.92 -5.34
C VAL A 679 16.47 -25.72 -4.10
N ARG A 680 16.04 -25.30 -2.90
CA ARG A 680 16.37 -26.04 -1.67
C ARG A 680 15.22 -26.12 -0.67
N SER A 681 15.06 -27.29 -0.05
CA SER A 681 14.10 -27.53 1.03
C SER A 681 14.83 -27.97 2.29
N GLY A 682 14.44 -27.43 3.46
CA GLY A 682 14.91 -27.89 4.77
C GLY A 682 14.20 -29.17 5.25
N GLY A 683 12.99 -29.43 4.74
CA GLY A 683 12.22 -30.65 4.96
C GLY A 683 12.13 -31.53 3.70
N ALA A 684 10.99 -32.20 3.54
CA ALA A 684 10.71 -32.98 2.34
C ALA A 684 10.61 -32.07 1.10
N LEU A 685 11.03 -32.59 -0.05
CA LEU A 685 10.91 -31.94 -1.35
C LEU A 685 10.03 -32.80 -2.25
N LEU A 686 8.88 -32.26 -2.69
CA LEU A 686 7.97 -32.93 -3.60
C LEU A 686 7.86 -32.15 -4.90
N PHE A 687 8.32 -32.75 -6.00
CA PHE A 687 8.07 -32.23 -7.34
C PHE A 687 7.07 -33.11 -8.06
N ASP A 688 6.00 -32.51 -8.58
CA ASP A 688 5.03 -33.17 -9.44
C ASP A 688 5.01 -32.44 -10.80
N PHE A 689 5.54 -33.09 -11.84
CA PHE A 689 5.79 -32.48 -13.15
C PHE A 689 5.49 -33.39 -14.34
N LYS A 690 5.35 -32.78 -15.53
CA LYS A 690 5.40 -33.50 -16.81
C LYS A 690 6.81 -33.50 -17.37
N GLN A 691 7.49 -32.36 -17.32
CA GLN A 691 8.88 -32.18 -17.78
C GLN A 691 9.66 -31.38 -16.74
N ALA A 692 10.90 -31.79 -16.47
CA ALA A 692 11.80 -31.05 -15.59
C ALA A 692 13.24 -31.02 -16.13
N SER A 693 13.89 -29.85 -16.06
CA SER A 693 15.32 -29.66 -16.31
C SER A 693 15.99 -29.05 -15.09
N ASN A 694 17.18 -29.56 -14.76
CA ASN A 694 18.10 -28.93 -13.82
C ASN A 694 19.47 -28.84 -14.48
N ILE A 695 19.84 -27.70 -15.07
CA ILE A 695 21.04 -27.55 -15.91
C ILE A 695 22.04 -26.63 -15.20
N ASP A 696 23.24 -27.15 -14.95
CA ASP A 696 24.34 -26.42 -14.29
C ASP A 696 23.92 -25.69 -13.01
N SER A 697 22.98 -26.30 -12.28
CA SER A 697 22.21 -25.70 -11.18
C SER A 697 21.98 -26.71 -10.06
N VAL A 698 21.49 -26.23 -8.91
CA VAL A 698 21.45 -26.98 -7.65
C VAL A 698 20.00 -27.27 -7.22
N VAL A 699 19.75 -28.52 -6.85
CA VAL A 699 18.52 -28.94 -6.14
C VAL A 699 18.91 -29.70 -4.87
N ILE A 700 18.40 -29.27 -3.71
CA ILE A 700 18.71 -29.84 -2.40
C ILE A 700 17.43 -30.16 -1.62
N SER A 701 17.42 -31.32 -0.96
CA SER A 701 16.38 -31.72 0.01
C SER A 701 17.03 -31.99 1.37
N GLY A 702 16.46 -31.43 2.43
CA GLY A 702 16.90 -31.65 3.82
C GLY A 702 16.38 -32.97 4.40
N ASP A 703 15.31 -33.51 3.82
CA ASP A 703 14.79 -34.86 4.08
C ASP A 703 14.55 -35.60 2.75
N THR A 704 13.38 -36.21 2.55
CA THR A 704 13.07 -37.05 1.40
C THR A 704 12.73 -36.20 0.17
N ALA A 705 13.42 -36.46 -0.94
CA ALA A 705 13.05 -35.93 -2.25
C ALA A 705 12.16 -36.94 -3.02
N ARG A 706 10.95 -36.54 -3.38
CA ARG A 706 10.01 -37.31 -4.23
C ARG A 706 9.80 -36.58 -5.54
N LEU A 707 10.08 -37.28 -6.64
CA LEU A 707 9.91 -36.77 -8.01
C LEU A 707 8.82 -37.60 -8.70
N ASN A 708 7.62 -37.04 -8.79
CA ASN A 708 6.48 -37.67 -9.42
C ASN A 708 6.35 -37.14 -10.85
N GLN A 709 6.65 -38.00 -11.82
CA GLN A 709 6.43 -37.73 -13.23
C GLN A 709 5.05 -38.24 -13.66
N ASP A 710 4.35 -37.48 -14.51
CA ASP A 710 3.18 -37.99 -15.23
C ASP A 710 3.61 -39.19 -16.10
N PRO A 711 3.15 -40.43 -15.80
CA PRO A 711 3.60 -41.64 -16.48
C PRO A 711 3.17 -41.69 -17.97
N THR A 712 2.32 -40.78 -18.42
CA THR A 712 1.87 -40.72 -19.82
C THR A 712 2.81 -39.96 -20.76
N HIS A 713 3.84 -39.27 -20.24
CA HIS A 713 4.77 -38.43 -21.02
C HIS A 713 6.24 -38.68 -20.63
N ALA A 714 6.73 -39.90 -20.88
CA ALA A 714 8.03 -40.41 -20.41
C ALA A 714 9.27 -39.99 -21.24
N GLU A 715 9.20 -39.00 -22.14
CA GLU A 715 10.22 -38.86 -23.21
C GLU A 715 11.49 -38.08 -22.87
N TYR A 716 11.62 -37.38 -21.74
CA TYR A 716 12.88 -36.69 -21.41
C TYR A 716 13.20 -36.76 -19.92
N PHE A 717 14.03 -37.74 -19.55
CA PHE A 717 14.70 -37.78 -18.25
C PHE A 717 15.94 -36.88 -18.33
N GLY A 718 15.82 -35.66 -17.82
CA GLY A 718 16.87 -34.65 -17.81
C GLY A 718 17.02 -33.97 -16.45
N PHE A 719 16.95 -34.73 -15.35
CA PHE A 719 17.59 -34.29 -14.10
C PHE A 719 19.11 -34.43 -14.26
N THR A 720 19.66 -33.68 -15.22
CA THR A 720 21.06 -33.72 -15.60
C THR A 720 21.79 -32.80 -14.64
N ASN A 721 22.03 -33.28 -13.42
CA ASN A 721 22.84 -32.57 -12.43
C ASN A 721 24.29 -32.45 -12.92
N HIS A 722 24.54 -31.52 -13.84
CA HIS A 722 25.87 -31.06 -14.20
C HIS A 722 26.32 -30.08 -13.11
N ALA A 723 26.77 -30.58 -11.97
CA ALA A 723 27.44 -29.71 -11.01
C ALA A 723 28.83 -29.36 -11.58
N SER A 724 28.89 -28.40 -12.50
CA SER A 724 30.12 -27.91 -13.11
C SER A 724 30.75 -26.83 -12.22
N SER A 725 31.23 -27.22 -11.03
CA SER A 725 32.10 -26.35 -10.22
C SER A 725 33.51 -26.92 -10.15
N GLY A 726 34.50 -26.09 -10.48
CA GLY A 726 35.92 -26.43 -10.37
C GLY A 726 36.65 -26.67 -11.68
N GLU A 727 37.81 -27.31 -11.57
CA GLU A 727 38.69 -27.71 -12.67
C GLU A 727 38.52 -29.20 -12.95
N ASP A 728 38.23 -29.56 -14.20
CA ASP A 728 38.12 -30.96 -14.61
C ASP A 728 39.32 -31.39 -15.47
N TYR A 729 39.88 -32.56 -15.16
CA TYR A 729 41.16 -33.05 -15.69
C TYR A 729 40.94 -34.17 -16.71
N HIS A 730 41.36 -33.95 -17.95
CA HIS A 730 41.26 -34.95 -19.01
C HIS A 730 42.59 -35.08 -19.76
N THR A 731 42.99 -36.32 -20.06
CA THR A 731 44.27 -36.63 -20.74
C THR A 731 43.99 -37.15 -22.16
N GLN A 732 44.73 -36.64 -23.15
CA GLN A 732 44.71 -37.13 -24.54
C GLN A 732 46.09 -37.68 -24.95
N ALA A 733 46.12 -38.76 -25.73
CA ALA A 733 47.34 -39.42 -26.22
C ALA A 733 47.38 -39.44 -27.76
N ASP A 734 48.46 -38.92 -28.36
CA ASP A 734 48.69 -38.91 -29.81
C ASP A 734 49.79 -39.91 -30.21
N ASN A 735 49.45 -40.85 -31.09
CA ASN A 735 50.12 -42.15 -31.18
C ASN A 735 51.16 -42.32 -32.31
N LYS A 736 52.32 -42.92 -32.02
CA LYS A 736 53.25 -43.53 -33.01
C LYS A 736 53.66 -44.95 -32.59
N TYR A 737 53.63 -45.90 -33.52
CA TYR A 737 53.87 -47.33 -33.26
C TYR A 737 55.26 -47.77 -33.76
N PHE A 738 56.04 -48.41 -32.90
CA PHE A 738 57.32 -49.05 -33.27
C PHE A 738 57.35 -50.49 -32.73
N ASN A 739 57.63 -51.47 -33.58
CA ASN A 739 57.68 -52.88 -33.17
C ASN A 739 59.12 -53.39 -33.25
N TYR A 740 59.71 -53.77 -32.13
CA TYR A 740 61.02 -54.43 -32.08
C TYR A 740 60.80 -55.90 -31.73
N VAL A 741 61.10 -56.80 -32.66
CA VAL A 741 61.05 -58.26 -32.43
C VAL A 741 62.47 -58.79 -32.46
N THR A 742 63.01 -59.17 -31.32
CA THR A 742 64.27 -59.93 -31.23
C THR A 742 63.96 -61.41 -31.02
N SER A 743 63.71 -62.14 -32.11
CA SER A 743 63.85 -63.60 -32.10
C SER A 743 64.38 -64.14 -33.43
N ASP A 744 65.69 -64.39 -33.39
CA ASP A 744 66.38 -65.63 -33.79
C ASP A 744 66.83 -65.93 -35.24
N ARG A 745 67.95 -66.67 -35.31
CA ARG A 745 68.60 -67.21 -36.52
C ARG A 745 67.59 -67.97 -37.41
N ARG A 746 67.62 -67.67 -38.73
CA ARG A 746 67.16 -68.47 -39.92
C ARG A 746 65.87 -69.31 -39.72
N ARG A 747 64.77 -69.13 -40.46
CA ARG A 747 64.58 -68.92 -41.91
C ARG A 747 63.08 -68.65 -42.18
N ARG A 748 62.82 -67.72 -43.12
CA ARG A 748 61.76 -67.74 -44.17
C ARG A 748 60.29 -67.98 -43.75
N ASP A 749 59.50 -66.90 -43.63
CA ASP A 749 58.39 -66.55 -44.56
C ASP A 749 57.55 -65.35 -44.02
N ASN A 750 57.12 -64.51 -44.98
CA ASN A 750 56.48 -63.18 -45.03
C ASN A 750 55.36 -62.78 -44.01
N PRO A 751 54.87 -61.51 -43.98
CA PRO A 751 54.56 -60.71 -42.79
C PRO A 751 53.04 -60.40 -42.70
N THR A 752 52.67 -59.44 -41.87
CA THR A 752 51.37 -58.73 -41.79
C THR A 752 50.41 -59.14 -40.66
N SER A 753 50.32 -58.26 -39.66
CA SER A 753 49.14 -58.12 -38.79
C SER A 753 49.07 -56.65 -38.35
N LYS A 754 48.39 -55.81 -39.14
CA LYS A 754 47.85 -54.52 -38.67
C LYS A 754 46.46 -54.81 -38.09
N ARG A 755 46.27 -54.64 -36.79
CA ARG A 755 44.93 -54.52 -36.19
C ARG A 755 44.77 -53.09 -35.64
N PRO A 756 43.79 -52.31 -36.12
CA PRO A 756 43.46 -51.02 -35.52
C PRO A 756 42.66 -51.26 -34.22
N TYR A 757 43.06 -50.62 -33.13
CA TYR A 757 42.25 -50.53 -31.91
C TYR A 757 41.26 -49.36 -32.05
N THR A 758 39.99 -49.65 -31.81
CA THR A 758 38.89 -48.68 -31.77
C THR A 758 38.93 -47.93 -30.44
N TYR A 759 38.84 -46.61 -30.50
CA TYR A 759 38.72 -45.73 -29.33
C TYR A 759 37.54 -46.15 -28.45
N LYS A 760 37.80 -46.34 -27.15
CA LYS A 760 36.77 -46.48 -26.13
C LYS A 760 36.74 -45.16 -25.35
N ASN A 761 35.74 -44.32 -25.62
CA ASN A 761 35.42 -43.17 -24.76
C ASN A 761 35.12 -43.70 -23.36
N LEU A 762 35.93 -43.32 -22.39
CA LEU A 762 35.59 -43.47 -20.97
C LEU A 762 34.58 -42.35 -20.66
N GLY A 763 33.34 -42.75 -20.40
CA GLY A 763 32.30 -41.84 -19.96
C GLY A 763 32.71 -41.11 -18.69
N SER A 764 32.56 -39.79 -18.71
CA SER A 764 32.69 -38.91 -17.57
C SER A 764 31.58 -39.21 -16.55
N GLY A 765 31.93 -39.93 -15.48
CA GLY A 765 31.08 -40.08 -14.30
C GLY A 765 31.35 -38.95 -13.31
N LEU A 766 30.45 -37.98 -13.24
CA LEU A 766 30.43 -36.95 -12.20
C LEU A 766 29.96 -37.56 -10.88
N LYS A 767 30.79 -37.45 -9.83
CA LYS A 767 30.43 -37.83 -8.46
C LYS A 767 29.58 -36.73 -7.81
N SER A 768 28.47 -37.15 -7.20
CA SER A 768 27.68 -36.36 -6.26
C SER A 768 28.54 -35.88 -5.08
N MET A 769 28.56 -34.58 -4.79
CA MET A 769 28.97 -34.08 -3.48
C MET A 769 27.73 -33.90 -2.59
N LEU A 770 27.51 -34.87 -1.70
CA LEU A 770 26.73 -34.66 -0.47
C LEU A 770 27.67 -33.99 0.54
N ASN A 771 27.45 -32.71 0.85
CA ASN A 771 28.17 -32.02 1.92
C ASN A 771 27.22 -31.82 3.13
N PRO A 772 27.52 -32.38 4.32
CA PRO A 772 26.63 -32.30 5.48
C PRO A 772 26.67 -30.96 6.24
N THR A 773 27.13 -29.87 5.62
CA THR A 773 27.29 -28.56 6.29
C THR A 773 26.26 -27.51 5.85
N ILE A 774 25.02 -27.92 5.61
CA ILE A 774 23.92 -27.04 5.15
C ILE A 774 23.34 -26.16 6.29
N VAL A 775 23.49 -26.58 7.55
CA VAL A 775 22.83 -25.94 8.71
C VAL A 775 23.47 -24.60 9.13
N ASN A 776 24.77 -24.38 8.88
CA ASN A 776 25.46 -23.16 9.34
C ASN A 776 25.35 -21.97 8.38
N ILE A 777 25.14 -22.19 7.08
CA ILE A 777 24.97 -21.12 6.09
C ILE A 777 23.56 -20.50 6.21
N MET A 778 22.53 -21.31 6.51
CA MET A 778 21.17 -20.82 6.75
C MET A 778 21.09 -19.90 7.97
N LYS A 779 21.82 -20.18 9.06
CA LYS A 779 21.88 -19.30 10.25
C LYS A 779 22.48 -17.91 9.98
N HIS A 780 23.35 -17.78 8.98
CA HIS A 780 23.99 -16.48 8.69
C HIS A 780 23.12 -15.58 7.80
N GLN A 781 22.39 -16.17 6.84
CA GLN A 781 21.37 -15.48 6.04
C GLN A 781 20.13 -15.11 6.89
N LEU A 782 19.75 -15.96 7.87
CA LEU A 782 18.70 -15.65 8.86
C LEU A 782 19.02 -14.42 9.74
N LYS A 783 20.30 -14.19 10.10
CA LYS A 783 20.67 -12.98 10.88
C LYS A 783 20.42 -11.69 10.09
N CYS A 784 20.56 -11.71 8.77
CA CYS A 784 20.20 -10.58 7.92
C CYS A 784 18.69 -10.42 7.77
N PHE A 785 17.93 -11.52 7.81
CA PHE A 785 16.47 -11.51 7.83
C PHE A 785 15.96 -10.89 9.15
N GLU A 786 16.44 -11.34 10.32
CA GLU A 786 16.09 -10.76 11.63
C GLU A 786 16.54 -9.30 11.83
N MET A 787 17.64 -8.86 11.20
CA MET A 787 18.13 -7.47 11.30
C MET A 787 17.38 -6.46 10.42
N VAL A 788 16.50 -6.89 9.51
CA VAL A 788 15.75 -6.03 8.58
C VAL A 788 14.27 -5.85 8.98
N PHE A 789 13.79 -6.55 10.03
CA PHE A 789 12.44 -6.43 10.56
C PHE A 789 12.26 -5.29 11.58
#